data_AF-A0AB39U721-F1
#
_entry.id   AF-A0AB39U721-F1
#
_cell.length_a   1.000
_cell.length_b   1.000
_cell.length_c   1.000
_cell.angle_alpha   90.00
_cell.angle_beta   90.00
_cell.angle_gamma   90.00
#
_symmetry.space_group_name_H-M   'P 1'
#
loop_
_entity.id
_entity.type
_entity.pdbx_description
1 polymer ?
#
loop_
_entity_poly.entity_id
_entity_poly.type
_entity_poly.pdbx_seq_one_letter_code
_entity_poly.pdbx_strand_id
1 'polypeptide(L)'
;MSVAFRIYWRDALRLLRNPIALIVTIGVCLIPSLYAWFNVVANWDPYSNTKNLKVAIANEDKGTQSDSFGSVDIGSQTVASLHKNKDLGWQFVDESDAINGVESGDYYAAIVLPKDFSAKVIGSIEGKNPQAALNYYVNEKKNAIAPKITDTGASSIDKTINSMFVSTVSDVVASRLSQAAGNLDDSATKTRANVVSNLNATIDDINGLRANLRGMQDTISQAQSAVRSAETTSTGLSAQMDSAQQALAQSQKTLSSARSSSLTFSHALTGALNNGSTALSGITVDVNLASSSILTGFNTADEAVNTVNDRLTGVLDTNDDALNDLQSALKNSGLDPDSQAYQNINNQILALQGINKQQRQQLNTFNSSTNTFINAGKSATGNMSSAVNNSANSGISTLNAANNTLSTTTLPGLMQGFDSFSAEAGTLSGSITSLQSTVEQTVSLLQELDGTLAHASSSIGTTEQSLATVQSQLTSVRTDVAALGSSAVWKQVTKVMHLDKAGIAQFMQSPVNLATTTVYPIANYGSSVAPFYTNLALWVGGFIIIAIFKLEVDREGLSRITTTTSYLGRGLLVSTLGMLQALFVTVGDLVIGIQCPLPWLFVLAGMLASFVYVNLIYALATAFRHIGKAVAVILLILQIPGSSGMYPIELMPEFFRRLNPWLPFTYGINAMRETIGGMYGTHYWWYLLSLSCYIPIALILGLVVRRYLLNLNVMFDNRLAVADLFITEQSSLTNPRLNLASMLGVFGNSKEFENDLRKRGRRFFRNYPLMIRAGLISVVVLPIIFLVLLFSVEAKIVMLNLWIASIILIDFYLIMVEYTRDSYARQLGIVSGAAEHSKNESSETGPGSATATSAGEVTEKL
;
A
#
# COMPACT_ATOMS: atom_id res chain seq x y z
N MET A 1 -17.87 -16.17 -46.62
CA MET A 1 -16.77 -16.16 -45.63
C MET A 1 -16.34 -14.73 -45.34
N SER A 2 -16.43 -14.30 -44.08
CA SER A 2 -15.84 -13.03 -43.64
C SER A 2 -14.35 -12.98 -43.99
N VAL A 3 -13.81 -11.79 -44.28
CA VAL A 3 -12.39 -11.62 -44.67
C VAL A 3 -11.45 -12.20 -43.61
N ALA A 4 -11.81 -12.12 -42.33
CA ALA A 4 -11.05 -12.72 -41.22
C ALA A 4 -10.92 -14.25 -41.34
N PHE A 5 -12.01 -14.96 -41.67
CA PHE A 5 -11.97 -16.42 -41.83
C PHE A 5 -11.13 -16.84 -43.03
N ARG A 6 -11.14 -16.02 -44.09
CA ARG A 6 -10.31 -16.25 -45.29
C ARG A 6 -8.81 -16.12 -44.97
N ILE A 7 -8.44 -15.14 -44.13
CA ILE A 7 -7.07 -14.97 -43.61
C ILE A 7 -6.66 -16.21 -42.81
N TYR A 8 -7.50 -16.64 -41.85
CA TYR A 8 -7.23 -17.81 -41.01
C TYR A 8 -6.99 -19.07 -41.85
N TRP A 9 -7.91 -19.39 -42.77
CA TRP A 9 -7.81 -20.60 -43.59
C TRP A 9 -6.60 -20.58 -44.53
N ARG A 10 -6.30 -19.42 -45.11
CA ARG A 10 -5.09 -19.23 -45.94
C ARG A 10 -3.82 -19.54 -45.14
N ASP A 11 -3.71 -18.94 -43.96
CA ASP A 11 -2.51 -19.06 -43.15
C ASP A 11 -2.36 -20.48 -42.56
N ALA A 12 -3.47 -21.12 -42.16
CA ALA A 12 -3.50 -22.51 -41.74
C ALA A 12 -3.07 -23.47 -42.86
N LEU A 13 -3.58 -23.27 -44.08
CA LEU A 13 -3.17 -24.05 -45.25
C LEU A 13 -1.69 -23.83 -45.61
N ARG A 14 -1.17 -22.59 -45.50
CA ARG A 14 0.25 -22.29 -45.72
C ARG A 14 1.13 -23.07 -44.73
N LEU A 15 0.72 -23.17 -43.46
CA LEU A 15 1.43 -23.96 -42.45
C LEU A 15 1.39 -25.45 -42.75
N LEU A 16 0.22 -26.00 -43.10
CA LEU A 16 0.07 -27.43 -43.39
C LEU A 16 0.81 -27.87 -44.67
N ARG A 17 0.96 -26.96 -45.64
CA ARG A 17 1.63 -27.26 -46.92
C ARG A 17 3.15 -27.23 -46.82
N ASN A 18 3.72 -26.52 -45.84
CA ASN A 18 5.17 -26.47 -45.63
C ASN A 18 5.57 -27.42 -44.50
N PRO A 19 6.23 -28.55 -44.81
CA PRO A 19 6.56 -29.58 -43.81
C PRO A 19 7.50 -29.07 -42.71
N ILE A 20 8.45 -28.17 -43.04
CA ILE A 20 9.36 -27.58 -42.05
C ILE A 20 8.57 -26.68 -41.09
N ALA A 21 7.71 -25.82 -41.62
CA ALA A 21 6.87 -24.95 -40.81
C ALA A 21 5.92 -25.75 -39.91
N LEU A 22 5.37 -26.85 -40.41
CA LEU A 22 4.52 -27.75 -39.65
C LEU A 22 5.29 -28.41 -38.48
N ILE A 23 6.48 -28.95 -38.72
CA ILE A 23 7.32 -29.56 -37.67
C ILE A 23 7.68 -28.52 -36.60
N VAL A 24 8.11 -27.33 -37.01
CA VAL A 24 8.41 -26.24 -36.08
C VAL A 24 7.17 -25.85 -35.28
N THR A 25 5.99 -25.77 -35.90
CA THR A 25 4.73 -25.44 -35.23
C THR A 25 4.37 -26.50 -34.18
N ILE A 26 4.46 -27.78 -34.53
CA ILE A 26 4.21 -28.89 -33.60
C ILE A 26 5.22 -28.84 -32.43
N GLY A 27 6.50 -28.61 -32.73
CA GLY A 27 7.54 -28.45 -31.72
C GLY A 27 7.23 -27.30 -30.75
N VAL A 28 6.82 -26.14 -31.27
CA VAL A 28 6.42 -24.98 -30.46
C VAL A 28 5.22 -25.29 -29.56
N CYS A 29 4.24 -26.06 -30.05
CA CYS A 29 3.10 -26.48 -29.24
C CYS A 29 3.45 -27.53 -28.17
N LEU A 30 4.55 -28.29 -28.33
CA LEU A 30 4.98 -29.34 -27.40
C LEU A 30 5.97 -28.88 -26.33
N ILE A 31 6.82 -27.89 -26.63
CA ILE A 31 7.84 -27.37 -25.69
C ILE A 31 7.25 -27.03 -24.31
N PRO A 32 6.10 -26.33 -24.20
CA PRO A 32 5.53 -25.98 -22.90
C PRO A 32 5.06 -27.21 -22.12
N SER A 33 4.59 -28.24 -22.82
CA SER A 33 4.15 -29.50 -22.20
C SER A 33 5.30 -30.19 -21.48
N LEU A 34 6.51 -30.20 -22.06
CA LEU A 34 7.70 -30.75 -21.41
C LEU A 34 7.97 -30.10 -20.06
N TYR A 35 7.80 -28.77 -19.96
CA TYR A 35 7.98 -28.07 -18.70
C TYR A 35 6.98 -28.54 -17.64
N ALA A 36 5.68 -28.61 -17.97
CA ALA A 36 4.68 -29.09 -17.01
C ALA A 36 4.98 -30.52 -16.57
N TRP A 37 5.19 -31.42 -17.54
CA TRP A 37 5.40 -32.84 -17.32
C TRP A 37 6.62 -33.15 -16.45
N PHE A 38 7.79 -32.58 -16.78
CA PHE A 38 8.99 -32.81 -15.99
C PHE A 38 8.86 -32.27 -14.57
N ASN A 39 8.20 -31.14 -14.37
CA ASN A 39 8.00 -30.59 -13.02
C ASN A 39 6.97 -31.40 -12.21
N VAL A 40 5.91 -31.90 -12.83
CA VAL A 40 4.94 -32.79 -12.18
C VAL A 40 5.58 -34.11 -11.77
N VAL A 41 6.39 -34.71 -12.66
CA VAL A 41 7.12 -35.95 -12.37
C VAL A 41 8.21 -35.75 -11.32
N ALA A 42 8.98 -34.66 -11.39
CA ALA A 42 10.01 -34.35 -10.39
C ALA A 42 9.42 -34.15 -9.00
N ASN A 43 8.18 -33.64 -8.92
CA ASN A 43 7.44 -33.44 -7.67
C ASN A 43 6.39 -34.54 -7.44
N TRP A 44 6.54 -35.73 -8.04
CA TRP A 44 5.48 -36.76 -7.98
C TRP A 44 5.15 -37.17 -6.55
N ASP A 45 6.18 -37.54 -5.80
CA ASP A 45 6.05 -37.92 -4.40
C ASP A 45 7.38 -37.74 -3.64
N PRO A 46 7.71 -36.49 -3.27
CA PRO A 46 8.90 -36.22 -2.46
C PRO A 46 8.79 -36.79 -1.04
N TYR A 47 7.59 -37.12 -0.58
CA TYR A 47 7.31 -37.51 0.81
C TYR A 47 7.40 -39.02 1.05
N SER A 48 7.29 -39.87 0.03
CA SER A 48 7.54 -41.32 0.17
C SER A 48 9.01 -41.71 0.00
N ASN A 49 9.86 -40.81 -0.51
CA ASN A 49 11.29 -41.05 -0.76
C ASN A 49 12.21 -40.54 0.39
N THR A 50 11.70 -40.54 1.62
CA THR A 50 12.38 -40.01 2.81
C THR A 50 13.54 -40.86 3.32
N LYS A 51 13.74 -42.07 2.77
CA LYS A 51 14.83 -43.00 3.11
C LYS A 51 16.23 -42.42 2.89
N ASN A 52 16.36 -41.47 1.97
CA ASN A 52 17.62 -40.79 1.67
C ASN A 52 17.92 -39.62 2.62
N LEU A 53 16.96 -39.27 3.49
CA LEU A 53 17.09 -38.19 4.45
C LEU A 53 17.74 -38.75 5.72
N LYS A 54 19.04 -38.44 5.88
CA LYS A 54 19.84 -38.95 7.00
C LYS A 54 19.48 -38.24 8.29
N VAL A 55 19.05 -39.00 9.29
CA VAL A 55 18.73 -38.52 10.64
C VAL A 55 19.56 -39.31 11.64
N ALA A 56 20.37 -38.63 12.44
CA ALA A 56 21.21 -39.27 13.44
C ALA A 56 20.43 -39.57 14.73
N ILE A 57 20.76 -40.69 15.37
CA ILE A 57 20.28 -41.05 16.70
C ILE A 57 21.50 -41.38 17.55
N ALA A 58 21.64 -40.71 18.69
CA ALA A 58 22.60 -41.04 19.72
C ALA A 58 21.86 -41.46 20.99
N ASN A 59 22.28 -42.57 21.59
CA ASN A 59 21.69 -43.09 22.81
C ASN A 59 22.69 -43.08 23.96
N GLU A 60 22.57 -42.11 24.85
CA GLU A 60 23.37 -42.02 26.08
C GLU A 60 22.67 -42.64 27.30
N ASP A 61 21.42 -43.09 27.14
CA ASP A 61 20.61 -43.65 28.21
C ASP A 61 21.27 -44.88 28.83
N LYS A 62 21.33 -44.93 30.16
CA LYS A 62 21.97 -46.02 30.91
C LYS A 62 20.99 -47.08 31.40
N GLY A 63 19.69 -46.92 31.09
CA GLY A 63 18.63 -47.71 31.70
C GLY A 63 18.40 -47.35 33.17
N THR A 64 17.40 -47.98 33.78
CA THR A 64 17.05 -47.76 35.19
C THR A 64 16.61 -49.05 35.87
N GLN A 65 16.75 -49.11 37.18
CA GLN A 65 16.22 -50.18 38.02
C GLN A 65 15.06 -49.63 38.85
N SER A 66 13.89 -50.26 38.77
CA SER A 66 12.71 -49.90 39.57
C SER A 66 12.22 -51.10 40.38
N ASP A 67 11.79 -50.83 41.62
CA ASP A 67 11.17 -51.81 42.51
C ASP A 67 9.84 -52.35 41.95
N SER A 68 9.15 -51.55 41.11
CA SER A 68 7.85 -51.89 40.52
C SER A 68 7.96 -52.49 39.11
N PHE A 69 9.03 -52.16 38.36
CA PHE A 69 9.18 -52.50 36.94
C PHE A 69 10.44 -53.34 36.61
N GLY A 70 11.33 -53.60 37.57
CA GLY A 70 12.57 -54.35 37.34
C GLY A 70 13.64 -53.54 36.58
N SER A 71 14.50 -54.22 35.83
CA SER A 71 15.50 -53.56 34.97
C SER A 71 14.86 -53.13 33.66
N VAL A 72 14.84 -51.83 33.41
CA VAL A 72 14.16 -51.24 32.25
C VAL A 72 15.11 -50.29 31.52
N ASP A 73 15.34 -50.56 30.25
CA ASP A 73 16.16 -49.75 29.35
C ASP A 73 15.32 -49.38 28.12
N ILE A 74 14.69 -48.21 28.18
CA ILE A 74 13.81 -47.67 27.14
C ILE A 74 14.63 -47.10 25.99
N GLY A 75 15.83 -46.56 26.25
CA GLY A 75 16.71 -46.03 25.22
C GLY A 75 17.15 -47.10 24.21
N SER A 76 17.66 -48.24 24.68
CA SER A 76 18.07 -49.36 23.82
C SER A 76 16.89 -49.96 23.03
N GLN A 77 15.71 -50.04 23.64
CA GLN A 77 14.48 -50.51 22.98
C GLN A 77 14.00 -49.53 21.89
N THR A 78 14.16 -48.24 22.13
CA THR A 78 13.86 -47.18 21.15
C THR A 78 14.79 -47.30 19.94
N VAL A 79 16.11 -47.46 20.18
CA VAL A 79 17.11 -47.70 19.12
C VAL A 79 16.80 -48.97 18.33
N ALA A 80 16.48 -50.08 19.00
CA ALA A 80 16.13 -51.34 18.35
C ALA A 80 14.86 -51.25 17.49
N SER A 81 13.88 -50.46 17.90
CA SER A 81 12.66 -50.19 17.12
C SER A 81 12.96 -49.31 15.91
N LEU A 82 13.82 -48.31 16.06
CA LEU A 82 14.21 -47.41 14.96
C LEU A 82 15.08 -48.12 13.91
N HIS A 83 15.86 -49.13 14.29
CA HIS A 83 16.53 -50.01 13.32
C HIS A 83 15.55 -50.75 12.38
N LYS A 84 14.35 -51.07 12.87
CA LYS A 84 13.28 -51.73 12.11
C LYS A 84 12.50 -50.74 11.25
N ASN A 85 12.40 -49.47 11.66
CA ASN A 85 11.79 -48.41 10.87
C ASN A 85 12.66 -48.10 9.64
N LYS A 86 12.08 -48.19 8.43
CA LYS A 86 12.77 -47.90 7.16
C LYS A 86 12.23 -46.66 6.46
N ASP A 87 11.49 -45.82 7.16
CA ASP A 87 10.85 -44.64 6.58
C ASP A 87 11.86 -43.49 6.44
N LEU A 88 12.84 -43.40 7.34
CA LEU A 88 13.92 -42.42 7.33
C LEU A 88 15.29 -43.10 7.26
N GLY A 89 16.31 -42.36 6.81
CA GLY A 89 17.68 -42.81 6.68
C GLY A 89 18.44 -42.80 8.02
N TRP A 90 17.93 -43.50 9.03
CA TRP A 90 18.48 -43.50 10.40
C TRP A 90 19.99 -43.83 10.44
N GLN A 91 20.77 -42.99 11.10
CA GLN A 91 22.20 -43.17 11.35
C GLN A 91 22.42 -43.27 12.85
N PHE A 92 23.02 -44.37 13.31
CA PHE A 92 23.25 -44.60 14.73
C PHE A 92 24.71 -44.27 15.02
N VAL A 93 24.94 -43.22 15.80
CA VAL A 93 26.26 -42.62 16.05
C VAL A 93 26.34 -42.10 17.48
N ASP A 94 27.55 -41.78 17.93
CA ASP A 94 27.76 -41.17 19.25
C ASP A 94 27.23 -39.73 19.29
N GLU A 95 26.95 -39.20 20.49
CA GLU A 95 26.38 -37.85 20.68
C GLU A 95 27.19 -36.76 19.97
N SER A 96 28.52 -36.79 20.08
CA SER A 96 29.38 -35.80 19.43
C SER A 96 29.26 -35.84 17.90
N ASP A 97 29.19 -37.04 17.32
CA ASP A 97 29.10 -37.23 15.87
C ASP A 97 27.70 -36.90 15.34
N ALA A 98 26.66 -37.15 16.15
CA ALA A 98 25.29 -36.75 15.84
C ALA A 98 25.18 -35.22 15.74
N ILE A 99 25.69 -34.49 16.73
CA ILE A 99 25.63 -33.02 16.78
C ILE A 99 26.53 -32.41 15.70
N ASN A 100 27.80 -32.84 15.61
CA ASN A 100 28.73 -32.35 14.58
C ASN A 100 28.24 -32.67 13.16
N GLY A 101 27.61 -33.83 12.96
CA GLY A 101 27.02 -34.21 11.68
C GLY A 101 25.83 -33.34 11.30
N VAL A 102 25.02 -32.88 12.27
CA VAL A 102 23.96 -31.89 12.01
C VAL A 102 24.57 -30.52 11.72
N GLU A 103 25.57 -30.07 12.47
CA GLU A 103 26.22 -28.76 12.26
C GLU A 103 26.95 -28.66 10.91
N SER A 104 27.70 -29.70 10.54
CA SER A 104 28.39 -29.81 9.25
C SER A 104 27.43 -30.00 8.07
N GLY A 105 26.21 -30.49 8.34
CA GLY A 105 25.21 -30.80 7.32
C GLY A 105 25.33 -32.19 6.73
N ASP A 106 26.10 -33.11 7.31
CA ASP A 106 26.09 -34.53 6.95
C ASP A 106 24.76 -35.21 7.32
N TYR A 107 24.12 -34.76 8.40
CA TYR A 107 22.78 -35.14 8.85
C TYR A 107 21.82 -33.95 8.78
N TYR A 108 20.54 -34.22 8.51
CA TYR A 108 19.50 -33.18 8.49
C TYR A 108 18.97 -32.89 9.90
N ALA A 109 18.94 -33.90 10.75
CA ALA A 109 18.56 -33.79 12.15
C ALA A 109 19.26 -34.87 12.99
N ALA A 110 19.34 -34.66 14.30
CA ALA A 110 19.82 -35.61 15.28
C ALA A 110 18.88 -35.66 16.49
N ILE A 111 18.68 -36.84 17.03
CA ILE A 111 17.94 -37.07 18.27
C ILE A 111 18.89 -37.71 19.26
N VAL A 112 19.06 -37.08 20.42
CA VAL A 112 19.92 -37.57 21.50
C VAL A 112 19.05 -37.96 22.69
N LEU A 113 19.13 -39.24 23.07
CA LEU A 113 18.48 -39.77 24.27
C LEU A 113 19.43 -39.52 25.47
N PRO A 114 19.05 -38.70 26.45
CA PRO A 114 19.94 -38.36 27.57
C PRO A 114 20.16 -39.52 28.54
N LYS A 115 21.22 -39.42 29.35
CA LYS A 115 21.68 -40.48 30.28
C LYS A 115 20.64 -40.96 31.30
N ASP A 116 19.69 -40.10 31.64
CA ASP A 116 18.65 -40.34 32.62
C ASP A 116 17.26 -40.56 32.00
N PHE A 117 17.21 -40.82 30.68
CA PHE A 117 15.97 -40.95 29.93
C PHE A 117 15.06 -42.05 30.49
N SER A 118 15.56 -43.28 30.65
CA SER A 118 14.78 -44.39 31.24
C SER A 118 14.35 -44.08 32.69
N ALA A 119 15.23 -43.47 33.48
CA ALA A 119 14.95 -43.13 34.87
C ALA A 119 13.84 -42.07 35.01
N LYS A 120 13.80 -41.08 34.12
CA LYS A 120 12.75 -40.06 34.08
C LYS A 120 11.42 -40.61 33.57
N VAL A 121 11.43 -41.47 32.55
CA VAL A 121 10.19 -42.09 32.06
C VAL A 121 9.55 -42.95 33.15
N ILE A 122 10.31 -43.81 33.82
CA ILE A 122 9.80 -44.64 34.93
C ILE A 122 9.44 -43.78 36.15
N GLY A 123 10.25 -42.78 36.48
CA GLY A 123 9.97 -41.85 37.59
C GLY A 123 8.68 -41.03 37.39
N SER A 124 8.30 -40.75 36.13
CA SER A 124 7.01 -40.12 35.81
C SER A 124 5.83 -41.07 36.01
N ILE A 125 6.01 -42.38 35.84
CA ILE A 125 4.97 -43.41 36.11
C ILE A 125 4.75 -43.56 37.61
N GLU A 126 5.83 -43.49 38.40
CA GLU A 126 5.78 -43.58 39.86
C GLU A 126 5.37 -42.25 40.55
N GLY A 127 5.09 -41.19 39.78
CA GLY A 127 4.72 -39.87 40.29
C GLY A 127 5.85 -39.13 41.01
N LYS A 128 7.11 -39.53 40.80
CA LYS A 128 8.29 -39.03 41.52
C LYS A 128 9.09 -37.97 40.77
N ASN A 129 9.05 -37.96 39.43
CA ASN A 129 9.87 -37.08 38.60
C ASN A 129 9.07 -36.43 37.46
N PRO A 130 9.54 -35.28 36.92
CA PRO A 130 8.97 -34.65 35.73
C PRO A 130 9.18 -35.51 34.46
N GLN A 131 8.36 -35.26 33.44
CA GLN A 131 8.40 -35.96 32.14
C GLN A 131 9.82 -35.97 31.52
N ALA A 132 10.17 -37.09 30.88
CA ALA A 132 11.42 -37.22 30.14
C ALA A 132 11.39 -36.36 28.87
N ALA A 133 12.50 -35.69 28.56
CA ALA A 133 12.68 -34.88 27.36
C ALA A 133 13.75 -35.51 26.46
N LEU A 134 13.54 -35.40 25.14
CA LEU A 134 14.52 -35.76 24.11
C LEU A 134 15.22 -34.47 23.64
N ASN A 135 16.52 -34.56 23.35
CA ASN A 135 17.22 -33.45 22.70
C ASN A 135 17.13 -33.64 21.19
N TYR A 136 16.49 -32.69 20.51
CA TYR A 136 16.34 -32.69 19.06
C TYR A 136 17.14 -31.53 18.45
N TYR A 137 18.05 -31.87 17.54
CA TYR A 137 18.88 -30.93 16.80
C TYR A 137 18.48 -31.02 15.33
N VAL A 138 18.26 -29.88 14.68
CA VAL A 138 17.85 -29.84 13.28
C VAL A 138 18.65 -28.78 12.52
N ASN A 139 19.10 -29.13 11.32
CA ASN A 139 19.81 -28.21 10.44
C ASN A 139 18.83 -27.59 9.43
N GLU A 140 18.18 -26.50 9.85
CA GLU A 140 17.27 -25.75 8.98
C GLU A 140 17.98 -25.05 7.81
N LYS A 141 19.31 -24.82 7.93
CA LYS A 141 20.12 -24.18 6.89
C LYS A 141 20.27 -25.06 5.64
N LYS A 142 20.35 -26.38 5.78
CA LYS A 142 20.59 -27.29 4.64
C LYS A 142 19.42 -27.33 3.66
N ASN A 143 18.18 -27.26 4.15
CA ASN A 143 16.97 -27.26 3.32
C ASN A 143 15.76 -26.81 4.14
N ALA A 144 14.90 -25.95 3.59
CA ALA A 144 13.73 -25.41 4.32
C ALA A 144 12.57 -26.40 4.52
N ILE A 145 12.51 -27.48 3.74
CA ILE A 145 11.45 -28.50 3.81
C ILE A 145 11.88 -29.68 4.69
N ALA A 146 13.16 -30.01 4.70
CA ALA A 146 13.70 -31.14 5.46
C ALA A 146 13.34 -31.10 6.96
N PRO A 147 13.40 -29.96 7.68
CA PRO A 147 12.92 -29.86 9.06
C PRO A 147 11.49 -30.34 9.25
N LYS A 148 10.57 -30.00 8.33
CA LYS A 148 9.17 -30.44 8.43
C LYS A 148 9.01 -31.95 8.24
N ILE A 149 9.87 -32.53 7.42
CA ILE A 149 9.91 -33.99 7.22
C ILE A 149 10.55 -34.66 8.46
N THR A 150 11.65 -34.14 8.99
CA THR A 150 12.33 -34.68 10.18
C THR A 150 11.52 -34.50 11.46
N ASP A 151 10.74 -33.42 11.59
CA ASP A 151 9.80 -33.17 12.69
C ASP A 151 8.70 -34.23 12.71
N THR A 152 8.25 -34.68 11.53
CA THR A 152 7.30 -35.80 11.40
C THR A 152 7.96 -37.11 11.87
N GLY A 153 9.25 -37.30 11.55
CA GLY A 153 10.07 -38.40 12.08
C GLY A 153 10.22 -38.38 13.60
N ALA A 154 10.52 -37.22 14.19
CA ALA A 154 10.60 -37.03 15.63
C ALA A 154 9.24 -37.29 16.31
N SER A 155 8.15 -36.85 15.69
CA SER A 155 6.78 -37.15 16.15
C SER A 155 6.45 -38.65 16.08
N SER A 156 7.01 -39.38 15.11
CA SER A 156 6.88 -40.84 15.04
C SER A 156 7.65 -41.54 16.16
N ILE A 157 8.80 -41.01 16.56
CA ILE A 157 9.55 -41.47 17.74
C ILE A 157 8.75 -41.22 19.01
N ASP A 158 8.17 -40.04 19.16
CA ASP A 158 7.30 -39.70 20.30
C ASP A 158 6.10 -40.65 20.41
N LYS A 159 5.43 -40.96 19.29
CA LYS A 159 4.38 -42.00 19.23
C LYS A 159 4.90 -43.39 19.61
N THR A 160 6.09 -43.76 19.15
CA THR A 160 6.70 -45.07 19.45
C THR A 160 7.02 -45.18 20.94
N ILE A 161 7.61 -44.15 21.54
CA ILE A 161 7.91 -44.08 22.97
C ILE A 161 6.62 -44.12 23.80
N ASN A 162 5.61 -43.33 23.43
CA ASN A 162 4.30 -43.37 24.09
C ASN A 162 3.64 -44.75 23.98
N SER A 163 3.77 -45.44 22.84
CA SER A 163 3.22 -46.80 22.69
C SER A 163 3.93 -47.82 23.59
N MET A 164 5.26 -47.70 23.77
CA MET A 164 6.04 -48.56 24.66
C MET A 164 5.74 -48.27 26.14
N PHE A 165 5.58 -46.99 26.50
CA PHE A 165 5.14 -46.55 27.82
C PHE A 165 3.80 -47.20 28.19
N VAL A 166 2.81 -47.08 27.31
CA VAL A 166 1.48 -47.65 27.52
C VAL A 166 1.51 -49.17 27.58
N SER A 167 2.29 -49.83 26.71
CA SER A 167 2.42 -51.29 26.71
C SER A 167 3.01 -51.79 28.03
N THR A 168 4.05 -51.13 28.53
CA THR A 168 4.73 -51.51 29.79
C THR A 168 3.80 -51.35 31.00
N VAL A 169 3.04 -50.26 31.07
CA VAL A 169 2.03 -50.04 32.12
C VAL A 169 0.92 -51.09 32.05
N SER A 170 0.44 -51.40 30.84
CA SER A 170 -0.65 -52.35 30.61
C SER A 170 -0.27 -53.79 31.00
N ASP A 171 0.96 -54.22 30.69
CA ASP A 171 1.47 -55.54 31.05
C ASP A 171 1.60 -55.73 32.57
N VAL A 172 2.03 -54.69 33.30
CA VAL A 172 2.13 -54.73 34.76
C VAL A 172 0.75 -54.80 35.41
N VAL A 173 -0.20 -53.98 34.96
CA VAL A 173 -1.59 -54.01 35.44
C VAL A 173 -2.22 -55.38 35.16
N ALA A 174 -2.05 -55.93 33.95
CA ALA A 174 -2.57 -57.24 33.58
C ALA A 174 -1.91 -58.39 34.37
N SER A 175 -0.61 -58.30 34.68
CA SER A 175 0.11 -59.28 35.49
C SER A 175 -0.35 -59.28 36.96
N ARG A 176 -0.60 -58.10 37.53
CA ARG A 176 -1.16 -57.95 38.89
C ARG A 176 -2.60 -58.46 38.98
N LEU A 177 -3.44 -58.20 37.97
CA LEU A 177 -4.79 -58.77 37.87
C LEU A 177 -4.77 -60.30 37.72
N SER A 178 -3.84 -60.85 36.93
CA SER A 178 -3.70 -62.31 36.75
C SER A 178 -3.24 -63.01 38.03
N GLN A 179 -2.36 -62.39 38.82
CA GLN A 179 -1.98 -62.90 40.16
C GLN A 179 -3.16 -62.87 41.15
N ALA A 180 -4.01 -61.84 41.08
CA ALA A 180 -5.23 -61.79 41.89
C ALA A 180 -6.28 -62.84 41.48
N ALA A 181 -6.30 -63.25 40.21
CA ALA A 181 -7.22 -64.26 39.68
C ALA A 181 -6.81 -65.72 39.97
N GLY A 182 -5.55 -65.99 40.34
CA GLY A 182 -4.99 -67.33 40.52
C GLY A 182 -5.42 -68.09 41.79
N ASN A 183 -6.17 -67.48 42.71
CA ASN A 183 -6.60 -68.08 43.98
C ASN A 183 -8.14 -68.14 44.09
N LEU A 184 -8.82 -68.98 43.32
CA LEU A 184 -10.28 -69.12 43.39
C LEU A 184 -10.73 -70.58 43.37
N ASP A 185 -11.08 -71.15 44.54
CA ASP A 185 -11.88 -72.38 44.63
C ASP A 185 -13.08 -72.28 45.61
N ASP A 186 -13.45 -71.08 46.08
CA ASP A 186 -14.52 -70.93 47.09
C ASP A 186 -15.46 -69.72 46.88
N SER A 187 -15.51 -69.15 45.65
CA SER A 187 -15.88 -67.73 45.45
C SER A 187 -17.16 -67.42 44.66
N ALA A 188 -18.04 -68.36 44.31
CA ALA A 188 -19.20 -68.03 43.46
C ALA A 188 -20.17 -67.00 44.08
N THR A 189 -20.31 -67.00 45.42
CA THR A 189 -21.16 -66.04 46.15
C THR A 189 -20.44 -64.71 46.41
N LYS A 190 -19.13 -64.73 46.72
CA LYS A 190 -18.30 -63.52 46.90
C LYS A 190 -18.08 -62.77 45.58
N THR A 191 -17.87 -63.47 44.47
CA THR A 191 -17.71 -62.86 43.14
C THR A 191 -19.00 -62.17 42.69
N ARG A 192 -20.19 -62.75 42.95
CA ARG A 192 -21.46 -62.07 42.66
C ARG A 192 -21.63 -60.79 43.48
N ALA A 193 -21.34 -60.85 44.77
CA ALA A 193 -21.39 -59.67 45.64
C ALA A 193 -20.40 -58.59 45.15
N ASN A 194 -19.20 -58.97 44.73
CA ASN A 194 -18.19 -58.06 44.18
C ASN A 194 -18.63 -57.45 42.84
N VAL A 195 -19.22 -58.23 41.92
CA VAL A 195 -19.70 -57.70 40.63
C VAL A 195 -20.87 -56.74 40.85
N VAL A 196 -21.82 -57.07 41.72
CA VAL A 196 -22.93 -56.16 42.07
C VAL A 196 -22.40 -54.90 42.77
N SER A 197 -21.38 -55.03 43.64
CA SER A 197 -20.73 -53.88 44.28
C SER A 197 -20.00 -53.00 43.27
N ASN A 198 -19.27 -53.59 42.31
CA ASN A 198 -18.57 -52.85 41.26
C ASN A 198 -19.55 -52.15 40.30
N LEU A 199 -20.68 -52.79 39.97
CA LEU A 199 -21.72 -52.17 39.16
C LEU A 199 -22.39 -51.01 39.90
N ASN A 200 -22.64 -51.14 41.21
CA ASN A 200 -23.11 -50.02 42.04
C ASN A 200 -22.10 -48.86 42.06
N ALA A 201 -20.82 -49.15 42.29
CA ALA A 201 -19.75 -48.14 42.25
C ALA A 201 -19.69 -47.45 40.87
N THR A 202 -19.81 -48.20 39.78
CA THR A 202 -19.83 -47.65 38.41
C THR A 202 -21.06 -46.78 38.16
N ILE A 203 -22.24 -47.17 38.68
CA ILE A 203 -23.46 -46.37 38.60
C ILE A 203 -23.30 -45.06 39.40
N ASP A 204 -22.68 -45.12 40.58
CA ASP A 204 -22.38 -43.95 41.41
C ASP A 204 -21.36 -43.02 40.73
N ASP A 205 -20.32 -43.57 40.10
CA ASP A 205 -19.35 -42.81 39.31
C ASP A 205 -20.03 -42.10 38.13
N ILE A 206 -20.93 -42.79 37.41
CA ILE A 206 -21.72 -42.18 36.33
C ILE A 206 -22.65 -41.08 36.86
N ASN A 207 -23.25 -41.26 38.03
CA ASN A 207 -24.03 -40.21 38.68
C ASN A 207 -23.16 -38.98 39.03
N GLY A 208 -21.96 -39.20 39.54
CA GLY A 208 -20.98 -38.15 39.80
C GLY A 208 -20.58 -37.41 38.52
N LEU A 209 -20.33 -38.15 37.44
CA LEU A 209 -20.00 -37.59 36.12
C LEU A 209 -21.17 -36.76 35.55
N ARG A 210 -22.41 -37.24 35.66
CA ARG A 210 -23.61 -36.48 35.26
C ARG A 210 -23.79 -35.21 36.08
N ALA A 211 -23.53 -35.24 37.38
CA ALA A 211 -23.57 -34.05 38.24
C ALA A 211 -22.52 -33.02 37.82
N ASN A 212 -21.30 -33.47 37.50
CA ASN A 212 -20.24 -32.60 36.97
C ASN A 212 -20.61 -31.99 35.60
N LEU A 213 -21.23 -32.76 34.70
CA LEU A 213 -21.70 -32.26 33.40
C LEU A 213 -22.78 -31.18 33.57
N ARG A 214 -23.71 -31.34 34.53
CA ARG A 214 -24.69 -30.29 34.86
C ARG A 214 -24.01 -29.03 35.41
N GLY A 215 -23.03 -29.18 36.30
CA GLY A 215 -22.24 -28.05 36.80
C GLY A 215 -21.47 -27.32 35.69
N MET A 216 -20.96 -28.04 34.68
CA MET A 216 -20.37 -27.44 33.48
C MET A 216 -21.40 -26.68 32.64
N GLN A 217 -22.61 -27.22 32.50
CA GLN A 217 -23.72 -26.55 31.81
C GLN A 217 -24.12 -25.24 32.48
N ASP A 218 -24.18 -25.21 33.81
CA ASP A 218 -24.43 -24.00 34.58
C ASP A 218 -23.32 -22.96 34.38
N THR A 219 -22.06 -23.42 34.38
CA THR A 219 -20.88 -22.56 34.14
C THR A 219 -20.90 -21.96 32.73
N ILE A 220 -21.26 -22.76 31.72
CA ILE A 220 -21.40 -22.27 30.33
C ILE A 220 -22.54 -21.25 30.23
N SER A 221 -23.65 -21.47 30.91
CA SER A 221 -24.78 -20.53 30.93
C SER A 221 -24.40 -19.19 31.57
N GLN A 222 -23.57 -19.21 32.61
CA GLN A 222 -23.00 -18.00 33.21
C GLN A 222 -22.04 -17.29 32.26
N ALA A 223 -21.18 -18.04 31.56
CA ALA A 223 -20.27 -17.50 30.56
C ALA A 223 -21.04 -16.83 29.41
N GLN A 224 -22.12 -17.44 28.91
CA GLN A 224 -22.98 -16.83 27.89
C GLN A 224 -23.62 -15.52 28.36
N SER A 225 -24.07 -15.46 29.61
CA SER A 225 -24.64 -14.24 30.19
C SER A 225 -23.60 -13.11 30.28
N ALA A 226 -22.35 -13.44 30.63
CA ALA A 226 -21.25 -12.49 30.64
C ALA A 226 -20.89 -12.00 29.23
N VAL A 227 -20.87 -12.91 28.23
CA VAL A 227 -20.62 -12.59 26.82
C VAL A 227 -21.68 -11.63 26.28
N ARG A 228 -22.97 -11.89 26.51
CA ARG A 228 -24.06 -11.00 26.09
C ARG A 228 -24.03 -9.63 26.77
N SER A 229 -23.60 -9.60 28.03
CA SER A 229 -23.40 -8.34 28.75
C SER A 229 -22.27 -7.51 28.11
N ALA A 230 -21.15 -8.15 27.78
CA ALA A 230 -20.03 -7.52 27.08
C ALA A 230 -20.43 -7.04 25.66
N GLU A 231 -21.27 -7.80 24.97
CA GLU A 231 -21.82 -7.41 23.66
C GLU A 231 -22.68 -6.15 23.76
N THR A 232 -23.56 -6.09 24.79
CA THR A 232 -24.40 -4.93 25.07
C THR A 232 -23.56 -3.69 25.38
N THR A 233 -22.53 -3.83 26.22
CA THR A 233 -21.58 -2.73 26.54
C THR A 233 -20.84 -2.26 25.30
N SER A 234 -20.36 -3.18 24.46
CA SER A 234 -19.64 -2.87 23.23
C SER A 234 -20.54 -2.12 22.22
N THR A 235 -21.80 -2.56 22.09
CA THR A 235 -22.80 -1.88 21.25
C THR A 235 -23.11 -0.47 21.77
N GLY A 236 -23.24 -0.30 23.10
CA GLY A 236 -23.41 1.01 23.73
C GLY A 236 -22.21 1.95 23.48
N LEU A 237 -20.99 1.40 23.51
CA LEU A 237 -19.77 2.15 23.19
C LEU A 237 -19.75 2.63 21.73
N SER A 238 -20.27 1.82 20.79
CA SER A 238 -20.45 2.22 19.38
C SER A 238 -21.32 3.48 19.25
N ALA A 239 -22.48 3.50 19.92
CA ALA A 239 -23.38 4.67 19.87
C ALA A 239 -22.74 5.94 20.47
N GLN A 240 -21.91 5.78 21.51
CA GLN A 240 -21.18 6.89 22.11
C GLN A 240 -20.09 7.42 21.17
N MET A 241 -19.42 6.55 20.42
CA MET A 241 -18.45 6.93 19.40
C MET A 241 -19.09 7.69 18.23
N ASP A 242 -20.26 7.25 17.74
CA ASP A 242 -21.00 7.98 16.71
C ASP A 242 -21.35 9.41 17.16
N SER A 243 -21.77 9.54 18.42
CA SER A 243 -22.06 10.84 19.04
C SER A 243 -20.81 11.72 19.13
N ALA A 244 -19.66 11.13 19.52
CA ALA A 244 -18.38 11.83 19.58
C ALA A 244 -17.92 12.28 18.19
N GLN A 245 -18.11 11.45 17.16
CA GLN A 245 -17.75 11.78 15.78
C GLN A 245 -18.60 12.94 15.24
N GLN A 246 -19.90 12.97 15.54
CA GLN A 246 -20.78 14.10 15.21
C GLN A 246 -20.36 15.39 15.92
N ALA A 247 -20.05 15.33 17.22
CA ALA A 247 -19.59 16.49 17.99
C ALA A 247 -18.26 17.04 17.44
N LEU A 248 -17.37 16.15 17.00
CA LEU A 248 -16.08 16.51 16.43
C LEU A 248 -16.23 17.16 15.04
N ALA A 249 -17.11 16.61 14.19
CA ALA A 249 -17.46 17.20 12.91
C ALA A 249 -18.08 18.60 13.08
N GLN A 250 -18.94 18.78 14.09
CA GLN A 250 -19.50 20.09 14.42
C GLN A 250 -18.42 21.07 14.93
N SER A 251 -17.47 20.58 15.73
CA SER A 251 -16.33 21.39 16.21
C SER A 251 -15.44 21.87 15.06
N GLN A 252 -15.16 21.00 14.07
CA GLN A 252 -14.41 21.37 12.87
C GLN A 252 -15.13 22.42 12.01
N LYS A 253 -16.47 22.35 11.89
CA LYS A 253 -17.27 23.40 11.24
C LYS A 253 -17.16 24.73 11.97
N THR A 254 -17.33 24.72 13.30
CA THR A 254 -17.19 25.93 14.13
C THR A 254 -15.81 26.55 14.02
N LEU A 255 -14.76 25.73 14.04
CA LEU A 255 -13.37 26.16 13.86
C LEU A 255 -13.16 26.83 12.49
N SER A 256 -13.71 26.25 11.42
CA SER A 256 -13.64 26.81 10.07
C SER A 256 -14.34 28.17 9.99
N SER A 257 -15.51 28.29 10.61
CA SER A 257 -16.23 29.56 10.73
C SER A 257 -15.43 30.60 11.53
N ALA A 258 -14.88 30.21 12.67
CA ALA A 258 -14.05 31.09 13.50
C ALA A 258 -12.82 31.60 12.74
N ARG A 259 -12.14 30.73 11.97
CA ARG A 259 -11.02 31.11 11.10
C ARG A 259 -11.43 32.18 10.09
N SER A 260 -12.55 31.96 9.41
CA SER A 260 -13.08 32.92 8.43
C SER A 260 -13.44 34.27 9.06
N SER A 261 -14.09 34.25 10.23
CA SER A 261 -14.42 35.45 10.99
C SER A 261 -13.17 36.20 11.46
N SER A 262 -12.14 35.50 11.94
CA SER A 262 -10.87 36.12 12.35
C SER A 262 -10.13 36.79 11.18
N LEU A 263 -10.12 36.16 10.00
CA LEU A 263 -9.54 36.76 8.79
C LEU A 263 -10.31 38.00 8.36
N THR A 264 -11.65 37.93 8.36
CA THR A 264 -12.52 39.06 8.02
C THR A 264 -12.32 40.23 8.98
N PHE A 265 -12.29 39.96 10.28
CA PHE A 265 -12.00 40.96 11.31
C PHE A 265 -10.61 41.58 11.14
N SER A 266 -9.59 40.76 10.89
CA SER A 266 -8.23 41.25 10.68
C SER A 266 -8.10 42.15 9.46
N HIS A 267 -8.75 41.80 8.33
CA HIS A 267 -8.80 42.65 7.15
C HIS A 267 -9.52 43.98 7.41
N ALA A 268 -10.67 43.94 8.10
CA ALA A 268 -11.40 45.15 8.46
C ALA A 268 -10.58 46.06 9.38
N LEU A 269 -9.93 45.49 10.40
CA LEU A 269 -9.09 46.22 11.34
C LEU A 269 -7.84 46.82 10.66
N THR A 270 -7.15 46.04 9.83
CA THR A 270 -6.01 46.51 9.03
C THR A 270 -6.42 47.66 8.10
N GLY A 271 -7.58 47.55 7.44
CA GLY A 271 -8.13 48.63 6.63
C GLY A 271 -8.42 49.90 7.43
N ALA A 272 -9.03 49.77 8.61
CA ALA A 272 -9.31 50.89 9.50
C ALA A 272 -8.03 51.58 10.01
N LEU A 273 -7.01 50.80 10.39
CA LEU A 273 -5.71 51.32 10.83
C LEU A 273 -4.99 52.09 9.70
N ASN A 274 -4.97 51.55 8.48
CA ASN A 274 -4.38 52.19 7.31
C ASN A 274 -5.12 53.48 6.92
N ASN A 275 -6.45 53.47 6.95
CA ASN A 275 -7.27 54.66 6.71
C ASN A 275 -7.02 55.74 7.78
N GLY A 276 -6.91 55.34 9.05
CA GLY A 276 -6.54 56.25 10.15
C GLY A 276 -5.16 56.88 9.93
N SER A 277 -4.16 56.07 9.56
CA SER A 277 -2.80 56.56 9.24
C SER A 277 -2.81 57.55 8.06
N THR A 278 -3.62 57.27 7.03
CA THR A 278 -3.77 58.13 5.85
C THR A 278 -4.46 59.45 6.21
N ALA A 279 -5.51 59.42 7.03
CA ALA A 279 -6.19 60.62 7.52
C ALA A 279 -5.27 61.50 8.38
N LEU A 280 -4.49 60.90 9.29
CA LEU A 280 -3.48 61.61 10.08
C LEU A 280 -2.41 62.26 9.18
N SER A 281 -1.95 61.55 8.14
CA SER A 281 -1.00 62.09 7.16
C SER A 281 -1.61 63.25 6.37
N GLY A 282 -2.90 63.16 6.03
CA GLY A 282 -3.65 64.25 5.39
C GLY A 282 -3.72 65.50 6.27
N ILE A 283 -4.02 65.35 7.56
CA ILE A 283 -4.03 66.45 8.54
C ILE A 283 -2.66 67.15 8.61
N THR A 284 -1.57 66.38 8.60
CA THR A 284 -0.20 66.91 8.54
C THR A 284 0.00 67.76 7.27
N VAL A 285 -0.47 67.32 6.11
CA VAL A 285 -0.38 68.08 4.85
C VAL A 285 -1.22 69.36 4.93
N ASP A 286 -2.47 69.27 5.35
CA ASP A 286 -3.39 70.40 5.43
C ASP A 286 -2.89 71.49 6.39
N VAL A 287 -2.38 71.10 7.55
CA VAL A 287 -1.81 72.05 8.52
C VAL A 287 -0.53 72.69 8.00
N ASN A 288 0.32 71.96 7.28
CA ASN A 288 1.52 72.55 6.67
C ASN A 288 1.19 73.53 5.53
N LEU A 289 0.16 73.24 4.71
CA LEU A 289 -0.34 74.16 3.70
C LEU A 289 -0.93 75.44 4.34
N ALA A 290 -1.78 75.28 5.36
CA ALA A 290 -2.37 76.41 6.08
C ALA A 290 -1.30 77.25 6.79
N SER A 291 -0.33 76.61 7.45
CA SER A 291 0.79 77.29 8.12
C SER A 291 1.66 78.07 7.15
N SER A 292 1.93 77.51 5.96
CA SER A 292 2.67 78.19 4.90
C SER A 292 1.93 79.43 4.39
N SER A 293 0.61 79.33 4.23
CA SER A 293 -0.23 80.48 3.83
C SER A 293 -0.24 81.58 4.90
N ILE A 294 -0.38 81.21 6.18
CA ILE A 294 -0.37 82.15 7.30
C ILE A 294 1.00 82.83 7.42
N LEU A 295 2.09 82.06 7.31
CA LEU A 295 3.45 82.59 7.37
C LEU A 295 3.72 83.58 6.22
N THR A 296 3.24 83.27 5.02
CA THR A 296 3.29 84.17 3.86
C THR A 296 2.51 85.47 4.12
N GLY A 297 1.32 85.37 4.73
CA GLY A 297 0.54 86.53 5.14
C GLY A 297 1.27 87.41 6.16
N PHE A 298 1.90 86.82 7.18
CA PHE A 298 2.72 87.57 8.14
C PHE A 298 3.96 88.19 7.52
N ASN A 299 4.64 87.51 6.58
CA ASN A 299 5.77 88.10 5.84
C ASN A 299 5.33 89.29 4.98
N THR A 300 4.17 89.20 4.32
CA THR A 300 3.61 90.31 3.54
C THR A 300 3.27 91.51 4.44
N ALA A 301 2.69 91.24 5.62
CA ALA A 301 2.39 92.28 6.60
C ALA A 301 3.66 92.95 7.15
N ASP A 302 4.71 92.16 7.41
CA ASP A 302 6.04 92.63 7.84
C ASP A 302 6.66 93.60 6.82
N GLU A 303 6.67 93.21 5.53
CA GLU A 303 7.13 94.07 4.43
C GLU A 303 6.33 95.36 4.31
N ALA A 304 4.99 95.28 4.44
CA ALA A 304 4.12 96.45 4.40
C ALA A 304 4.38 97.41 5.57
N VAL A 305 4.57 96.88 6.79
CA VAL A 305 4.88 97.66 8.00
C VAL A 305 6.23 98.35 7.87
N ASN A 306 7.25 97.64 7.38
CA ASN A 306 8.56 98.24 7.13
C ASN A 306 8.47 99.37 6.09
N THR A 307 7.69 99.17 5.00
CA THR A 307 7.46 100.22 4.00
C THR A 307 6.78 101.46 4.58
N VAL A 308 5.77 101.29 5.44
CA VAL A 308 5.09 102.40 6.14
C VAL A 308 6.06 103.09 7.10
N ASN A 309 6.85 102.31 7.85
CA ASN A 309 7.83 102.83 8.80
C ASN A 309 8.89 103.69 8.10
N ASP A 310 9.43 103.22 6.98
CA ASP A 310 10.46 103.93 6.21
C ASP A 310 9.90 105.24 5.65
N ARG A 311 8.66 105.23 5.14
CA ARG A 311 7.98 106.44 4.66
C ARG A 311 7.72 107.46 5.77
N LEU A 312 7.19 107.02 6.91
CA LEU A 312 6.90 107.92 8.03
C LEU A 312 8.19 108.46 8.66
N THR A 313 9.25 107.64 8.74
CA THR A 313 10.57 108.09 9.17
C THR A 313 11.09 109.18 8.24
N GLY A 314 11.03 108.96 6.92
CA GLY A 314 11.44 109.96 5.93
C GLY A 314 10.66 111.28 6.03
N VAL A 315 9.35 111.24 6.35
CA VAL A 315 8.54 112.45 6.60
C VAL A 315 8.99 113.16 7.87
N LEU A 316 9.25 112.42 8.96
CA LEU A 316 9.72 113.00 10.23
C LEU A 316 11.11 113.62 10.08
N ASP A 317 11.99 112.99 9.31
CA ASP A 317 13.33 113.50 9.00
C ASP A 317 13.24 114.78 8.14
N THR A 318 12.38 114.78 7.11
CA THR A 318 12.11 115.99 6.32
C THR A 318 11.56 117.14 7.19
N ASN A 319 10.68 116.82 8.13
CA ASN A 319 10.14 117.81 9.06
C ASN A 319 11.22 118.33 10.04
N ASP A 320 12.13 117.47 10.50
CA ASP A 320 13.26 117.90 11.34
C ASP A 320 14.20 118.83 10.58
N ASP A 321 14.53 118.50 9.32
CA ASP A 321 15.32 119.35 8.44
C ASP A 321 14.65 120.72 8.25
N ALA A 322 13.35 120.74 7.93
CA ALA A 322 12.59 121.98 7.77
C ALA A 322 12.52 122.82 9.07
N LEU A 323 12.39 122.17 10.23
CA LEU A 323 12.38 122.86 11.53
C LEU A 323 13.77 123.41 11.88
N ASN A 324 14.85 122.70 11.54
CA ASN A 324 16.22 123.17 11.70
C ASN A 324 16.53 124.36 10.78
N ASP A 325 16.01 124.34 9.54
CA ASP A 325 16.11 125.46 8.60
C ASP A 325 15.35 126.69 9.12
N LEU A 326 14.12 126.53 9.63
CA LEU A 326 13.36 127.61 10.25
C LEU A 326 14.07 128.18 11.49
N GLN A 327 14.67 127.33 12.33
CA GLN A 327 15.45 127.75 13.49
C GLN A 327 16.69 128.56 13.07
N SER A 328 17.34 128.16 11.99
CA SER A 328 18.51 128.85 11.42
C SER A 328 18.12 130.18 10.78
N ALA A 329 17.01 130.22 10.04
CA ALA A 329 16.45 131.44 9.46
C ALA A 329 16.03 132.45 10.54
N LEU A 330 15.42 131.99 11.64
CA LEU A 330 15.06 132.84 12.77
C LEU A 330 16.30 133.47 13.42
N LYS A 331 17.37 132.69 13.66
CA LYS A 331 18.65 133.21 14.19
C LYS A 331 19.30 134.27 13.28
N ASN A 332 19.15 134.11 11.95
CA ASN A 332 19.74 134.99 10.95
C ASN A 332 18.85 136.19 10.55
N SER A 333 17.66 136.34 11.17
CA SER A 333 16.65 137.32 10.77
C SER A 333 16.94 138.78 11.16
N GLY A 334 17.90 139.02 12.05
CA GLY A 334 18.20 140.35 12.59
C GLY A 334 17.20 140.87 13.63
N LEU A 335 16.24 140.05 14.06
CA LEU A 335 15.34 140.34 15.19
C LEU A 335 16.10 140.26 16.53
N ASP A 336 15.76 141.16 17.46
CA ASP A 336 16.30 141.13 18.83
C ASP A 336 15.82 139.84 19.56
N PRO A 337 16.74 139.00 20.08
CA PRO A 337 16.40 137.79 20.83
C PRO A 337 15.46 138.02 22.03
N ASP A 338 15.46 139.23 22.60
CA ASP A 338 14.60 139.60 23.73
C ASP A 338 13.24 140.18 23.29
N SER A 339 12.99 140.31 21.99
CA SER A 339 11.70 140.78 21.47
C SER A 339 10.61 139.70 21.60
N GLN A 340 9.39 140.16 21.93
CA GLN A 340 8.22 139.28 22.07
C GLN A 340 7.93 138.45 20.80
N ALA A 341 8.19 139.01 19.62
CA ALA A 341 7.99 138.33 18.34
C ALA A 341 8.99 137.18 18.14
N TYR A 342 10.28 137.38 18.46
CA TYR A 342 11.30 136.32 18.36
C TYR A 342 10.99 135.16 19.31
N GLN A 343 10.66 135.47 20.57
CA GLN A 343 10.33 134.45 21.59
C GLN A 343 9.08 133.65 21.21
N ASN A 344 8.04 134.30 20.69
CA ASN A 344 6.83 133.60 20.24
C ASN A 344 7.13 132.63 19.08
N ILE A 345 7.88 133.04 18.06
CA ILE A 345 8.24 132.19 16.92
C ILE A 345 9.16 131.04 17.36
N ASN A 346 10.16 131.32 18.21
CA ASN A 346 11.06 130.30 18.74
C ASN A 346 10.32 129.24 19.57
N ASN A 347 9.40 129.66 20.44
CA ASN A 347 8.58 128.74 21.23
C ASN A 347 7.70 127.86 20.34
N GLN A 348 7.22 128.38 19.21
CA GLN A 348 6.40 127.63 18.26
C GLN A 348 7.23 126.61 17.46
N ILE A 349 8.47 126.94 17.09
CA ILE A 349 9.42 125.99 16.49
C ILE A 349 9.79 124.88 17.49
N LEU A 350 10.11 125.24 18.74
CA LEU A 350 10.39 124.27 19.81
C LEU A 350 9.19 123.36 20.10
N ALA A 351 7.97 123.89 20.08
CA ALA A 351 6.74 123.09 20.21
C ALA A 351 6.59 122.09 19.06
N LEU A 352 6.84 122.52 17.81
CA LEU A 352 6.80 121.64 16.63
C LEU A 352 7.91 120.57 16.67
N GLN A 353 9.11 120.91 17.12
CA GLN A 353 10.20 119.93 17.38
C GLN A 353 9.79 118.92 18.46
N GLY A 354 9.14 119.38 19.52
CA GLY A 354 8.57 118.52 20.56
C GLY A 354 7.54 117.53 20.00
N ILE A 355 6.63 118.02 19.16
CA ILE A 355 5.63 117.19 18.46
C ILE A 355 6.30 116.18 17.53
N ASN A 356 7.29 116.58 16.74
CA ASN A 356 8.00 115.69 15.81
C ASN A 356 8.76 114.59 16.58
N LYS A 357 9.45 114.95 17.67
CA LYS A 357 10.10 113.97 18.56
C LYS A 357 9.09 113.00 19.19
N GLN A 358 7.92 113.49 19.61
CA GLN A 358 6.85 112.64 20.13
C GLN A 358 6.30 111.70 19.05
N GLN A 359 6.09 112.17 17.82
CA GLN A 359 5.65 111.34 16.70
C GLN A 359 6.68 110.28 16.34
N ARG A 360 7.98 110.59 16.42
CA ARG A 360 9.06 109.61 16.23
C ARG A 360 9.08 108.54 17.32
N GLN A 361 8.85 108.92 18.58
CA GLN A 361 8.70 107.94 19.67
C GLN A 361 7.47 107.05 19.47
N GLN A 362 6.35 107.61 19.01
CA GLN A 362 5.14 106.86 18.68
C GLN A 362 5.37 105.90 17.50
N LEU A 363 6.09 106.34 16.46
CA LEU A 363 6.44 105.52 15.31
C LEU A 363 7.37 104.36 15.72
N ASN A 364 8.41 104.63 16.51
CA ASN A 364 9.29 103.58 17.03
C ASN A 364 8.54 102.57 17.91
N THR A 365 7.61 103.05 18.75
CA THR A 365 6.76 102.19 19.58
C THR A 365 5.82 101.36 18.71
N PHE A 366 5.22 101.96 17.68
CA PHE A 366 4.37 101.28 16.70
C PHE A 366 5.16 100.19 15.95
N ASN A 367 6.35 100.51 15.45
CA ASN A 367 7.24 99.58 14.75
C ASN A 367 7.62 98.41 15.67
N SER A 368 8.15 98.70 16.87
CA SER A 368 8.54 97.68 17.84
C SER A 368 7.38 96.77 18.26
N SER A 369 6.19 97.34 18.51
CA SER A 369 4.99 96.58 18.90
C SER A 369 4.49 95.71 17.76
N THR A 370 4.50 96.24 16.53
CA THR A 370 4.03 95.53 15.35
C THR A 370 4.99 94.40 14.97
N ASN A 371 6.30 94.64 15.01
CA ASN A 371 7.31 93.61 14.80
C ASN A 371 7.24 92.51 15.87
N THR A 372 6.98 92.86 17.13
CA THR A 372 6.76 91.88 18.20
C THR A 372 5.52 91.02 17.91
N PHE A 373 4.40 91.64 17.53
CA PHE A 373 3.16 90.92 17.19
C PHE A 373 3.32 89.99 15.99
N ILE A 374 3.93 90.48 14.91
CA ILE A 374 4.19 89.71 13.69
C ILE A 374 5.08 88.51 14.02
N ASN A 375 6.20 88.71 14.73
CA ASN A 375 7.10 87.63 15.11
C ASN A 375 6.46 86.61 16.07
N ALA A 376 5.61 87.08 17.00
CA ALA A 376 4.80 86.20 17.84
C ALA A 376 3.82 85.37 17.00
N GLY A 377 3.17 85.96 16.00
CA GLY A 377 2.29 85.27 15.05
C GLY A 377 3.01 84.22 14.19
N LYS A 378 4.19 84.56 13.65
CA LYS A 378 5.07 83.62 12.92
C LYS A 378 5.48 82.45 13.83
N SER A 379 5.90 82.73 15.07
CA SER A 379 6.33 81.72 16.05
C SER A 379 5.18 80.82 16.50
N ALA A 380 3.99 81.39 16.77
CA ALA A 380 2.79 80.63 17.13
C ALA A 380 2.36 79.68 16.01
N THR A 381 2.45 80.12 14.76
CA THR A 381 2.17 79.30 13.57
C THR A 381 3.17 78.13 13.46
N GLY A 382 4.47 78.39 13.64
CA GLY A 382 5.50 77.36 13.64
C GLY A 382 5.36 76.33 14.78
N ASN A 383 5.02 76.80 15.98
CA ASN A 383 4.76 75.94 17.14
C ASN A 383 3.52 75.06 16.93
N MET A 384 2.44 75.62 16.37
CA MET A 384 1.23 74.86 16.04
C MET A 384 1.50 73.76 15.02
N SER A 385 2.17 74.10 13.90
CA SER A 385 2.57 73.12 12.89
C SER A 385 3.42 72.00 13.50
N SER A 386 4.40 72.34 14.33
CA SER A 386 5.26 71.36 15.00
C SER A 386 4.49 70.45 15.97
N ALA A 387 3.58 71.00 16.79
CA ALA A 387 2.79 70.24 17.74
C ALA A 387 1.84 69.25 17.04
N VAL A 388 1.17 69.69 15.96
CA VAL A 388 0.31 68.83 15.15
C VAL A 388 1.14 67.76 14.43
N ASN A 389 2.26 68.14 13.80
CA ASN A 389 3.14 67.19 13.09
C ASN A 389 3.68 66.11 14.04
N ASN A 390 4.14 66.48 15.24
CA ASN A 390 4.65 65.53 16.22
C ASN A 390 3.55 64.57 16.71
N SER A 391 2.35 65.09 16.99
CA SER A 391 1.21 64.28 17.44
C SER A 391 0.72 63.34 16.34
N ALA A 392 0.63 63.85 15.10
CA ALA A 392 0.20 63.07 13.95
C ALA A 392 1.21 61.96 13.60
N ASN A 393 2.52 62.28 13.57
CA ASN A 393 3.59 61.30 13.31
C ASN A 393 3.68 60.23 14.41
N SER A 394 3.47 60.61 15.68
CA SER A 394 3.40 59.64 16.79
C SER A 394 2.18 58.74 16.66
N GLY A 395 1.02 59.29 16.26
CA GLY A 395 -0.20 58.54 15.97
C GLY A 395 -0.01 57.55 14.81
N ILE A 396 0.58 58.01 13.70
CA ILE A 396 0.93 57.17 12.53
C ILE A 396 1.87 56.04 12.95
N SER A 397 2.92 56.34 13.71
CA SER A 397 3.88 55.34 14.19
C SER A 397 3.20 54.28 15.07
N THR A 398 2.27 54.70 15.94
CA THR A 398 1.50 53.80 16.81
C THR A 398 0.54 52.92 16.00
N LEU A 399 -0.18 53.50 15.02
CA LEU A 399 -1.07 52.75 14.14
C LEU A 399 -0.30 51.73 13.28
N ASN A 400 0.87 52.12 12.77
CA ASN A 400 1.75 51.22 12.00
C ASN A 400 2.32 50.10 12.89
N ALA A 401 2.70 50.39 14.13
CA ALA A 401 3.17 49.37 15.08
C ALA A 401 2.05 48.38 15.46
N ALA A 402 0.82 48.89 15.66
CA ALA A 402 -0.36 48.05 15.91
C ALA A 402 -0.68 47.17 14.69
N ASN A 403 -0.62 47.75 13.49
CA ASN A 403 -0.84 47.02 12.24
C ASN A 403 0.23 45.93 12.02
N ASN A 404 1.50 46.25 12.24
CA ASN A 404 2.60 45.29 12.17
C ASN A 404 2.39 44.15 13.17
N THR A 405 2.11 44.46 14.44
CA THR A 405 1.86 43.43 15.48
C THR A 405 0.70 42.51 15.11
N LEU A 406 -0.40 43.07 14.59
CA LEU A 406 -1.54 42.30 14.13
C LEU A 406 -1.17 41.38 12.96
N SER A 407 -0.44 41.89 11.98
CA SER A 407 -0.10 41.18 10.75
C SER A 407 1.01 40.14 10.92
N THR A 408 2.03 40.42 11.72
CA THR A 408 3.21 39.56 11.86
C THR A 408 3.12 38.58 13.03
N THR A 409 2.33 38.90 14.06
CA THR A 409 2.35 38.15 15.33
C THR A 409 0.98 37.58 15.66
N THR A 410 -0.02 38.44 15.85
CA THR A 410 -1.32 38.03 16.39
C THR A 410 -2.10 37.15 15.40
N LEU A 411 -2.20 37.55 14.13
CA LEU A 411 -2.93 36.77 13.13
C LEU A 411 -2.22 35.45 12.80
N PRO A 412 -0.90 35.41 12.51
CA PRO A 412 -0.21 34.15 12.27
C PRO A 412 -0.26 33.20 13.47
N GLY A 413 -0.10 33.69 14.70
CA GLY A 413 -0.19 32.88 15.91
C GLY A 413 -1.59 32.30 16.14
N LEU A 414 -2.64 33.08 15.90
CA LEU A 414 -4.03 32.60 15.97
C LEU A 414 -4.34 31.56 14.88
N MET A 415 -3.87 31.80 13.64
CA MET A 415 -4.04 30.85 12.54
C MET A 415 -3.31 29.53 12.82
N GLN A 416 -2.10 29.60 13.38
CA GLN A 416 -1.35 28.42 13.80
C GLN A 416 -2.09 27.65 14.91
N GLY A 417 -2.70 28.34 15.86
CA GLY A 417 -3.55 27.72 16.88
C GLY A 417 -4.77 27.00 16.29
N PHE A 418 -5.41 27.58 15.27
CA PHE A 418 -6.49 26.90 14.54
C PHE A 418 -5.99 25.69 13.74
N ASP A 419 -4.81 25.79 13.10
CA ASP A 419 -4.21 24.69 12.35
C ASP A 419 -3.87 23.51 13.27
N SER A 420 -3.27 23.77 14.44
CA SER A 420 -3.06 22.74 15.48
C SER A 420 -4.39 22.13 15.93
N PHE A 421 -5.37 22.94 16.37
CA PHE A 421 -6.65 22.36 16.80
C PHE A 421 -7.32 21.50 15.72
N SER A 422 -7.21 21.90 14.45
CA SER A 422 -7.73 21.14 13.31
C SER A 422 -7.01 19.80 13.12
N ALA A 423 -5.68 19.78 13.23
CA ALA A 423 -4.87 18.57 13.11
C ALA A 423 -5.16 17.58 14.25
N GLU A 424 -5.25 18.08 15.48
CA GLU A 424 -5.58 17.29 16.67
C GLU A 424 -7.00 16.74 16.59
N ALA A 425 -7.97 17.55 16.14
CA ALA A 425 -9.33 17.09 15.89
C ALA A 425 -9.38 16.04 14.76
N GLY A 426 -8.59 16.20 13.70
CA GLY A 426 -8.45 15.19 12.64
C GLY A 426 -7.88 13.87 13.15
N THR A 427 -6.85 13.94 14.00
CA THR A 427 -6.23 12.77 14.64
C THR A 427 -7.22 12.05 15.56
N LEU A 428 -7.94 12.79 16.41
CA LEU A 428 -8.97 12.23 17.29
C LEU A 428 -10.09 11.55 16.48
N SER A 429 -10.49 12.14 15.34
CA SER A 429 -11.48 11.55 14.44
C SER A 429 -11.00 10.21 13.89
N GLY A 430 -9.75 10.14 13.44
CA GLY A 430 -9.13 8.89 12.97
C GLY A 430 -9.03 7.82 14.06
N SER A 431 -8.72 8.23 15.30
CA SER A 431 -8.69 7.33 16.46
C SER A 431 -10.07 6.78 16.80
N ILE A 432 -11.12 7.62 16.77
CA ILE A 432 -12.52 7.18 17.00
C ILE A 432 -12.94 6.18 15.92
N THR A 433 -12.65 6.45 14.64
CA THR A 433 -12.99 5.52 13.54
C THR A 433 -12.23 4.19 13.66
N SER A 434 -10.97 4.21 14.09
CA SER A 434 -10.19 2.98 14.34
C SER A 434 -10.75 2.19 15.52
N LEU A 435 -11.16 2.88 16.58
CA LEU A 435 -11.79 2.27 17.76
C LEU A 435 -13.17 1.69 17.42
N GLN A 436 -13.93 2.34 16.55
CA GLN A 436 -15.21 1.85 16.03
C GLN A 436 -15.04 0.52 15.30
N SER A 437 -14.06 0.43 14.39
CA SER A 437 -13.74 -0.84 13.70
C SER A 437 -13.32 -1.95 14.67
N THR A 438 -12.58 -1.60 15.73
CA THR A 438 -12.17 -2.56 16.77
C THR A 438 -13.36 -3.04 17.60
N VAL A 439 -14.30 -2.16 17.92
CA VAL A 439 -15.53 -2.50 18.64
C VAL A 439 -16.45 -3.37 17.77
N GLU A 440 -16.58 -3.09 16.48
CA GLU A 440 -17.33 -3.95 15.54
C GLU A 440 -16.75 -5.38 15.47
N GLN A 441 -15.42 -5.50 15.39
CA GLN A 441 -14.74 -6.80 15.47
C GLN A 441 -14.98 -7.48 16.81
N THR A 442 -14.93 -6.74 17.91
CA THR A 442 -15.17 -7.28 19.26
C THR A 442 -16.59 -7.81 19.40
N VAL A 443 -17.60 -7.09 18.89
CA VAL A 443 -18.99 -7.54 18.86
C VAL A 443 -19.13 -8.84 18.06
N SER A 444 -18.51 -8.91 16.87
CA SER A 444 -18.54 -10.13 16.06
C SER A 444 -17.90 -11.33 16.75
N LEU A 445 -16.75 -11.13 17.43
CA LEU A 445 -16.08 -12.18 18.20
C LEU A 445 -16.91 -12.64 19.41
N LEU A 446 -17.58 -11.72 20.10
CA LEU A 446 -18.48 -12.04 21.20
C LEU A 446 -19.69 -12.87 20.72
N GLN A 447 -20.25 -12.55 19.54
CA GLN A 447 -21.32 -13.34 18.93
C GLN A 447 -20.88 -14.75 18.54
N GLU A 448 -19.67 -14.89 17.99
CA GLU A 448 -19.08 -16.19 17.66
C GLU A 448 -18.80 -17.02 18.93
N LEU A 449 -18.36 -16.37 20.00
CA LEU A 449 -18.16 -17.00 21.31
C LEU A 449 -19.50 -17.45 21.95
N ASP A 450 -20.56 -16.64 21.90
CA ASP A 450 -21.90 -17.05 22.38
C ASP A 450 -22.40 -18.28 21.61
N GLY A 451 -22.21 -18.30 20.28
CA GLY A 451 -22.52 -19.44 19.42
C GLY A 451 -21.72 -20.70 19.80
N THR A 452 -20.42 -20.55 20.04
CA THR A 452 -19.54 -21.66 20.46
C THR A 452 -19.94 -22.21 21.82
N LEU A 453 -20.24 -21.34 22.79
CA LEU A 453 -20.74 -21.73 24.10
C LEU A 453 -22.10 -22.44 24.01
N ALA A 454 -22.98 -22.01 23.09
CA ALA A 454 -24.26 -22.68 22.85
C ALA A 454 -24.06 -24.10 22.30
N HIS A 455 -23.14 -24.27 21.35
CA HIS A 455 -22.77 -25.60 20.84
C HIS A 455 -22.14 -26.49 21.91
N ALA A 456 -21.28 -25.96 22.77
CA ALA A 456 -20.70 -26.69 23.89
C ALA A 456 -21.77 -27.14 24.90
N SER A 457 -22.70 -26.24 25.27
CA SER A 457 -23.82 -26.55 26.15
C SER A 457 -24.72 -27.66 25.59
N SER A 458 -25.01 -27.60 24.28
CA SER A 458 -25.79 -28.63 23.58
C SER A 458 -25.07 -29.99 23.60
N SER A 459 -23.76 -30.01 23.32
CA SER A 459 -22.96 -31.25 23.30
C SER A 459 -22.86 -31.90 24.68
N ILE A 460 -22.70 -31.09 25.74
CA ILE A 460 -22.72 -31.56 27.12
C ILE A 460 -24.10 -32.12 27.47
N GLY A 461 -25.18 -31.48 27.03
CA GLY A 461 -26.55 -31.99 27.22
C GLY A 461 -26.76 -33.36 26.57
N THR A 462 -26.30 -33.55 25.32
CA THR A 462 -26.38 -34.84 24.64
C THR A 462 -25.53 -35.92 25.33
N THR A 463 -24.37 -35.52 25.88
CA THR A 463 -23.49 -36.42 26.65
C THR A 463 -24.14 -36.84 27.96
N GLU A 464 -24.75 -35.90 28.70
CA GLU A 464 -25.50 -36.18 29.93
C GLU A 464 -26.64 -37.17 29.68
N GLN A 465 -27.37 -37.01 28.58
CA GLN A 465 -28.46 -37.90 28.18
C GLN A 465 -27.95 -39.31 27.78
N SER A 466 -26.77 -39.39 27.14
CA SER A 466 -26.13 -40.66 26.82
C SER A 466 -25.69 -41.39 28.10
N LEU A 467 -25.07 -40.67 29.05
CA LEU A 467 -24.72 -41.21 30.37
C LEU A 467 -25.97 -41.67 31.14
N ALA A 468 -27.08 -40.95 31.02
CA ALA A 468 -28.35 -41.36 31.63
C ALA A 468 -28.83 -42.72 31.12
N THR A 469 -28.65 -42.96 29.83
CA THR A 469 -29.02 -44.21 29.18
C THR A 469 -28.09 -45.34 29.61
N VAL A 470 -26.77 -45.10 29.67
CA VAL A 470 -25.78 -46.08 30.17
C VAL A 470 -26.05 -46.43 31.63
N GLN A 471 -26.35 -45.44 32.48
CA GLN A 471 -26.74 -45.66 33.87
C GLN A 471 -27.97 -46.57 33.98
N SER A 472 -29.00 -46.31 33.18
CA SER A 472 -30.23 -47.12 33.17
C SER A 472 -29.94 -48.56 32.76
N GLN A 473 -29.13 -48.77 31.71
CA GLN A 473 -28.71 -50.09 31.26
C GLN A 473 -27.87 -50.82 32.31
N LEU A 474 -26.91 -50.15 32.94
CA LEU A 474 -26.10 -50.73 34.02
C LEU A 474 -26.95 -51.09 35.24
N THR A 475 -27.96 -50.29 35.56
CA THR A 475 -28.92 -50.60 36.64
C THR A 475 -29.72 -51.86 36.30
N SER A 476 -30.11 -52.04 35.04
CA SER A 476 -30.75 -53.29 34.55
C SER A 476 -29.79 -54.47 34.66
N VAL A 477 -28.58 -54.37 34.11
CA VAL A 477 -27.56 -55.43 34.17
C VAL A 477 -27.22 -55.80 35.62
N ARG A 478 -27.09 -54.82 36.51
CA ARG A 478 -26.88 -55.03 37.94
C ARG A 478 -28.03 -55.83 38.57
N THR A 479 -29.26 -55.54 38.18
CA THR A 479 -30.46 -56.25 38.64
C THR A 479 -30.49 -57.69 38.11
N ASP A 480 -30.15 -57.88 36.83
CA ASP A 480 -30.07 -59.20 36.19
C ASP A 480 -28.96 -60.06 36.81
N VAL A 481 -27.77 -59.49 37.05
CA VAL A 481 -26.65 -60.17 37.70
C VAL A 481 -26.97 -60.54 39.15
N ALA A 482 -27.70 -59.69 39.87
CA ALA A 482 -28.19 -60.04 41.21
C ALA A 482 -29.17 -61.23 41.17
N ALA A 483 -29.98 -61.33 40.11
CA ALA A 483 -30.96 -62.40 39.90
C ALA A 483 -30.37 -63.74 39.38
N LEU A 484 -29.16 -63.75 38.82
CA LEU A 484 -28.51 -64.95 38.26
C LEU A 484 -28.08 -65.95 39.36
N GLY A 485 -28.99 -66.86 39.73
CA GLY A 485 -28.87 -67.85 40.82
C GLY A 485 -28.11 -69.15 40.53
N SER A 486 -27.72 -69.48 39.29
CA SER A 486 -27.22 -70.83 38.96
C SER A 486 -25.78 -70.88 38.42
N SER A 487 -25.00 -71.82 38.98
CA SER A 487 -23.58 -72.13 38.73
C SER A 487 -23.19 -72.30 37.24
N ALA A 488 -24.15 -72.60 36.36
CA ALA A 488 -23.91 -72.86 34.94
C ALA A 488 -23.51 -71.61 34.13
N VAL A 489 -24.08 -70.44 34.46
CA VAL A 489 -23.78 -69.18 33.74
C VAL A 489 -22.44 -68.59 34.18
N TRP A 490 -22.03 -68.82 35.44
CA TRP A 490 -20.72 -68.37 35.93
C TRP A 490 -19.56 -69.08 35.22
N LYS A 491 -19.72 -70.36 34.86
CA LYS A 491 -18.76 -71.09 34.01
C LYS A 491 -18.66 -70.52 32.60
N GLN A 492 -19.68 -69.79 32.12
CA GLN A 492 -19.67 -69.10 30.83
C GLN A 492 -19.08 -67.70 30.94
N VAL A 493 -19.34 -66.97 32.01
CA VAL A 493 -18.73 -65.66 32.27
C VAL A 493 -17.22 -65.79 32.53
N THR A 494 -16.76 -66.80 33.28
CA THR A 494 -15.31 -67.08 33.41
C THR A 494 -14.66 -67.49 32.09
N LYS A 495 -15.43 -68.08 31.16
CA LYS A 495 -14.97 -68.41 29.81
C LYS A 495 -14.85 -67.18 28.90
N VAL A 496 -15.60 -66.12 29.17
CA VAL A 496 -15.57 -64.82 28.46
C VAL A 496 -14.54 -63.86 29.09
N MET A 497 -14.23 -63.99 30.38
CA MET A 497 -13.24 -63.17 31.11
C MET A 497 -11.77 -63.53 30.85
N HIS A 498 -11.45 -64.36 29.85
CA HIS A 498 -10.10 -64.43 29.30
C HIS A 498 -9.79 -63.11 28.57
N LEU A 499 -9.52 -62.07 29.36
CA LEU A 499 -9.17 -60.73 28.91
C LEU A 499 -7.86 -60.82 28.12
N ASP A 500 -7.98 -60.57 26.82
CA ASP A 500 -6.85 -60.48 25.91
C ASP A 500 -5.96 -59.29 26.33
N LYS A 501 -4.74 -59.60 26.78
CA LYS A 501 -3.73 -58.60 27.15
C LYS A 501 -3.47 -57.60 26.02
N ALA A 502 -3.61 -58.03 24.76
CA ALA A 502 -3.45 -57.16 23.61
C ALA A 502 -4.57 -56.10 23.50
N GLY A 503 -5.80 -56.44 23.86
CA GLY A 503 -6.95 -55.53 23.77
C GLY A 503 -6.91 -54.37 24.78
N ILE A 504 -6.43 -54.62 26.00
CA ILE A 504 -6.26 -53.58 27.03
C ILE A 504 -5.10 -52.65 26.66
N ALA A 505 -3.98 -53.21 26.17
CA ALA A 505 -2.86 -52.41 25.67
C ALA A 505 -3.28 -51.52 24.49
N GLN A 506 -4.10 -52.04 23.56
CA GLN A 506 -4.58 -51.29 22.41
C GLN A 506 -5.57 -50.16 22.78
N PHE A 507 -6.44 -50.37 23.78
CA PHE A 507 -7.34 -49.32 24.29
C PHE A 507 -6.58 -48.20 25.02
N MET A 508 -5.55 -48.55 25.79
CA MET A 508 -4.72 -47.57 26.47
C MET A 508 -3.79 -46.81 25.51
N GLN A 509 -3.42 -47.42 24.36
CA GLN A 509 -2.48 -46.83 23.39
C GLN A 509 -3.06 -45.64 22.63
N SER A 510 -4.38 -45.59 22.45
CA SER A 510 -5.06 -44.46 21.82
C SER A 510 -6.53 -44.43 22.26
N PRO A 511 -6.86 -43.86 23.44
CA PRO A 511 -8.22 -43.86 23.99
C PRO A 511 -9.22 -43.07 23.14
N VAL A 512 -8.71 -42.27 22.19
CA VAL A 512 -9.49 -41.61 21.14
C VAL A 512 -9.00 -42.12 19.81
N ASN A 513 -9.89 -42.75 19.05
CA ASN A 513 -9.60 -43.17 17.69
C ASN A 513 -9.97 -42.00 16.76
N LEU A 514 -8.98 -41.29 16.23
CA LEU A 514 -9.22 -40.21 15.27
C LEU A 514 -9.72 -40.84 13.96
N ALA A 515 -11.04 -40.84 13.76
CA ALA A 515 -11.63 -41.20 12.48
C ALA A 515 -11.38 -40.06 11.48
N THR A 516 -10.26 -40.10 10.77
CA THR A 516 -9.96 -39.15 9.70
C THR A 516 -10.78 -39.48 8.46
N THR A 517 -11.81 -38.69 8.20
CA THR A 517 -12.56 -38.74 6.95
C THR A 517 -11.98 -37.72 5.98
N THR A 518 -11.25 -38.17 4.95
CA THR A 518 -10.73 -37.30 3.89
C THR A 518 -11.85 -36.87 2.95
N VAL A 519 -12.16 -35.57 2.91
CA VAL A 519 -13.26 -35.02 2.11
C VAL A 519 -12.95 -35.06 0.61
N TYR A 520 -11.75 -34.61 0.21
CA TYR A 520 -11.26 -34.64 -1.17
C TYR A 520 -9.87 -35.28 -1.21
N PRO A 521 -9.79 -36.63 -1.32
CA PRO A 521 -8.52 -37.33 -1.29
C PRO A 521 -7.73 -37.04 -2.57
N ILE A 522 -6.44 -36.70 -2.43
CA ILE A 522 -5.48 -36.57 -3.53
C ILE A 522 -4.36 -37.57 -3.28
N ALA A 523 -4.12 -38.46 -4.24
CA ALA A 523 -3.28 -39.64 -4.06
C ALA A 523 -1.77 -39.33 -3.95
N ASN A 524 -1.29 -38.27 -4.60
CA ASN A 524 0.12 -37.91 -4.61
C ASN A 524 0.34 -36.40 -4.80
N TYR A 525 1.55 -35.92 -4.45
CA TYR A 525 1.89 -34.50 -4.54
C TYR A 525 1.93 -34.00 -5.99
N GLY A 526 2.39 -34.84 -6.93
CA GLY A 526 2.40 -34.50 -8.37
C GLY A 526 1.02 -34.10 -8.89
N SER A 527 -0.02 -34.83 -8.50
CA SER A 527 -1.42 -34.54 -8.86
C SER A 527 -1.91 -33.22 -8.24
N SER A 528 -1.45 -32.85 -7.04
CA SER A 528 -1.86 -31.60 -6.40
C SER A 528 -1.23 -30.36 -7.05
N VAL A 529 0.01 -30.49 -7.54
CA VAL A 529 0.75 -29.39 -8.20
C VAL A 529 0.53 -29.31 -9.71
N ALA A 530 -0.04 -30.34 -10.33
CA ALA A 530 -0.32 -30.38 -11.77
C ALA A 530 -1.08 -29.14 -12.27
N PRO A 531 -2.21 -28.70 -11.67
CA PRO A 531 -2.92 -27.49 -12.08
C PRO A 531 -2.04 -26.25 -12.22
N PHE A 532 -1.09 -26.06 -11.30
CA PHE A 532 -0.18 -24.92 -11.31
C PHE A 532 0.79 -24.99 -12.50
N TYR A 533 1.47 -26.13 -12.67
CA TYR A 533 2.43 -26.31 -13.75
C TYR A 533 1.78 -26.34 -15.14
N THR A 534 0.58 -26.92 -15.25
CA THR A 534 -0.23 -26.90 -16.48
C THR A 534 -0.56 -25.45 -16.86
N ASN A 535 -1.15 -24.64 -15.96
CA ASN A 535 -1.48 -23.25 -16.29
C ASN A 535 -0.24 -22.41 -16.63
N LEU A 536 0.87 -22.64 -15.93
CA LEU A 536 2.17 -22.01 -16.21
C LEU A 536 2.66 -22.36 -17.63
N ALA A 537 2.60 -23.64 -18.01
CA ALA A 537 2.93 -24.09 -19.35
C ALA A 537 2.01 -23.48 -20.42
N LEU A 538 0.70 -23.39 -20.19
CA LEU A 538 -0.24 -22.80 -21.16
C LEU A 538 0.06 -21.32 -21.45
N TRP A 539 0.42 -20.55 -20.42
CA TRP A 539 0.79 -19.14 -20.60
C TRP A 539 2.12 -18.97 -21.31
N VAL A 540 3.15 -19.67 -20.85
CA VAL A 540 4.49 -19.61 -21.46
C VAL A 540 4.41 -20.07 -22.92
N GLY A 541 3.68 -21.14 -23.18
CA GLY A 541 3.43 -21.61 -24.54
C GLY A 541 2.69 -20.61 -25.41
N GLY A 542 1.63 -19.98 -24.88
CA GLY A 542 0.96 -18.88 -25.55
C GLY A 542 1.90 -17.73 -25.89
N PHE A 543 2.79 -17.37 -24.98
CA PHE A 543 3.83 -16.38 -25.20
C PHE A 543 4.82 -16.79 -26.30
N ILE A 544 5.29 -18.04 -26.30
CA ILE A 544 6.20 -18.56 -27.34
C ILE A 544 5.54 -18.52 -28.72
N ILE A 545 4.27 -18.91 -28.84
CA ILE A 545 3.53 -18.81 -30.10
C ILE A 545 3.53 -17.35 -30.60
N ILE A 546 3.29 -16.39 -29.72
CA ILE A 546 3.26 -14.95 -30.06
C ILE A 546 4.65 -14.35 -30.31
N ALA A 547 5.68 -14.94 -29.72
CA ALA A 547 7.06 -14.54 -29.94
C ALA A 547 7.59 -15.01 -31.30
N ILE A 548 7.26 -16.23 -31.71
CA ILE A 548 7.76 -16.88 -32.92
C ILE A 548 6.92 -16.53 -34.16
N PHE A 549 5.59 -16.54 -34.05
CA PHE A 549 4.72 -16.28 -35.20
C PHE A 549 4.58 -14.79 -35.47
N LYS A 550 4.71 -14.41 -36.74
CA LYS A 550 4.49 -13.04 -37.20
C LYS A 550 3.05 -12.60 -36.91
N LEU A 551 2.90 -11.50 -36.16
CA LEU A 551 1.58 -11.05 -35.69
C LEU A 551 0.83 -10.26 -36.78
N GLU A 552 1.53 -9.61 -37.70
CA GLU A 552 0.89 -8.93 -38.82
C GLU A 552 0.47 -9.91 -39.93
N VAL A 553 -0.66 -9.60 -40.57
CA VAL A 553 -1.19 -10.39 -41.69
C VAL A 553 -0.60 -9.88 -42.99
N ASP A 554 0.05 -10.78 -43.72
CA ASP A 554 0.53 -10.54 -45.07
C ASP A 554 -0.64 -10.27 -46.04
N ARG A 555 -0.50 -9.22 -46.86
CA ARG A 555 -1.54 -8.70 -47.76
C ARG A 555 -1.57 -9.37 -49.13
N GLU A 556 -0.61 -10.24 -49.43
CA GLU A 556 -0.57 -10.97 -50.70
C GLU A 556 -1.89 -11.72 -50.97
N GLY A 557 -2.50 -11.41 -52.12
CA GLY A 557 -3.72 -12.06 -52.62
C GLY A 557 -5.03 -11.66 -51.93
N LEU A 558 -5.07 -10.61 -51.10
CA LEU A 558 -6.27 -10.17 -50.37
C LEU A 558 -6.62 -8.68 -50.63
N SER A 559 -7.80 -8.42 -51.19
CA SER A 559 -8.30 -7.05 -51.40
C SER A 559 -9.08 -6.50 -50.19
N ARG A 560 -8.75 -5.27 -49.74
CA ARG A 560 -9.39 -4.52 -48.62
C ARG A 560 -9.32 -5.23 -47.24
N ILE A 561 -8.15 -5.17 -46.60
CA ILE A 561 -7.95 -5.63 -45.21
C ILE A 561 -8.15 -4.44 -44.25
N THR A 562 -9.03 -4.61 -43.25
CA THR A 562 -9.23 -3.66 -42.15
C THR A 562 -8.44 -4.13 -40.93
N THR A 563 -8.02 -3.23 -40.04
CA THR A 563 -7.31 -3.56 -38.79
C THR A 563 -8.06 -4.60 -37.95
N THR A 564 -9.40 -4.50 -37.87
CA THR A 564 -10.27 -5.46 -37.17
C THR A 564 -10.25 -6.85 -37.81
N THR A 565 -10.35 -6.95 -39.13
CA THR A 565 -10.38 -8.25 -39.82
C THR A 565 -9.01 -8.93 -39.82
N SER A 566 -7.93 -8.15 -39.85
CA SER A 566 -6.57 -8.65 -39.64
C SER A 566 -6.35 -9.17 -38.23
N TYR A 567 -6.79 -8.42 -37.21
CA TYR A 567 -6.67 -8.82 -35.81
C TYR A 567 -7.40 -10.14 -35.55
N LEU A 568 -8.68 -10.22 -35.94
CA LEU A 568 -9.49 -11.41 -35.75
C LEU A 568 -8.98 -12.60 -36.58
N GLY A 569 -8.55 -12.37 -37.83
CA GLY A 569 -8.05 -13.44 -38.70
C GLY A 569 -6.78 -14.10 -38.16
N ARG A 570 -5.77 -13.31 -37.76
CA ARG A 570 -4.56 -13.84 -37.12
C ARG A 570 -4.84 -14.36 -35.71
N GLY A 571 -5.69 -13.69 -34.95
CA GLY A 571 -6.09 -14.10 -33.60
C GLY A 571 -6.70 -15.49 -33.57
N LEU A 572 -7.52 -15.85 -34.57
CA LEU A 572 -8.04 -17.21 -34.74
C LEU A 572 -6.91 -18.24 -34.90
N LEU A 573 -5.91 -17.95 -35.74
CA LEU A 573 -4.78 -18.87 -35.96
C LEU A 573 -4.00 -19.14 -34.66
N VAL A 574 -3.61 -18.06 -33.97
CA VAL A 574 -2.87 -18.15 -32.71
C VAL A 574 -3.71 -18.86 -31.64
N SER A 575 -5.02 -18.59 -31.59
CA SER A 575 -5.95 -19.27 -30.68
C SER A 575 -6.04 -20.77 -30.95
N THR A 576 -6.12 -21.19 -32.23
CA THR A 576 -6.13 -22.61 -32.61
C THR A 576 -4.84 -23.31 -32.20
N LEU A 577 -3.69 -22.69 -32.43
CA LEU A 577 -2.39 -23.23 -31.99
C LEU A 577 -2.31 -23.31 -30.47
N GLY A 578 -2.83 -22.32 -29.75
CA GLY A 578 -2.97 -22.33 -28.30
C GLY A 578 -3.83 -23.49 -27.80
N MET A 579 -5.00 -23.69 -28.39
CA MET A 579 -5.88 -24.81 -28.03
C MET A 579 -5.23 -26.18 -28.34
N LEU A 580 -4.48 -26.28 -29.45
CA LEU A 580 -3.70 -27.49 -29.77
C LEU A 580 -2.62 -27.76 -28.71
N GLN A 581 -1.88 -26.73 -28.31
CA GLN A 581 -0.91 -26.84 -27.21
C GLN A 581 -1.59 -27.30 -25.91
N ALA A 582 -2.78 -26.76 -25.63
CA ALA A 582 -3.50 -27.06 -24.40
C ALA A 582 -3.93 -28.51 -24.35
N LEU A 583 -4.36 -29.02 -25.50
CA LEU A 583 -4.65 -30.43 -25.69
C LEU A 583 -3.40 -31.27 -25.43
N PHE A 584 -2.23 -30.91 -25.98
CA PHE A 584 -1.00 -31.65 -25.71
C PHE A 584 -0.64 -31.64 -24.23
N VAL A 585 -0.57 -30.47 -23.58
CA VAL A 585 -0.21 -30.36 -22.16
C VAL A 585 -1.15 -31.21 -21.30
N THR A 586 -2.47 -30.99 -21.41
CA THR A 586 -3.46 -31.65 -20.55
C THR A 586 -3.60 -33.15 -20.81
N VAL A 587 -3.55 -33.59 -22.08
CA VAL A 587 -3.55 -35.03 -22.39
C VAL A 587 -2.27 -35.67 -21.89
N GLY A 588 -1.12 -35.01 -22.02
CA GLY A 588 0.13 -35.52 -21.48
C GLY A 588 0.14 -35.64 -19.95
N ASP A 589 -0.45 -34.67 -19.23
CA ASP A 589 -0.63 -34.77 -17.78
C ASP A 589 -1.44 -36.03 -17.41
N LEU A 590 -2.52 -36.30 -18.16
CA LEU A 590 -3.34 -37.51 -17.99
C LEU A 590 -2.57 -38.79 -18.34
N VAL A 591 -1.70 -38.77 -19.36
CA VAL A 591 -0.85 -39.91 -19.75
C VAL A 591 0.22 -40.19 -18.70
N ILE A 592 0.76 -39.16 -18.07
CA ILE A 592 1.69 -39.28 -16.92
C ILE A 592 1.01 -39.93 -15.72
N GLY A 593 -0.32 -39.89 -15.68
CA GLY A 593 -1.13 -40.61 -14.70
C GLY A 593 -1.55 -39.77 -13.50
N ILE A 594 -1.68 -38.44 -13.65
CA ILE A 594 -2.20 -37.59 -12.58
C ILE A 594 -3.58 -38.09 -12.15
N GLN A 595 -3.90 -37.98 -10.86
CA GLN A 595 -5.23 -38.28 -10.38
C GLN A 595 -6.23 -37.29 -11.01
N CYS A 596 -7.13 -37.78 -11.86
CA CYS A 596 -8.18 -36.94 -12.43
C CYS A 596 -9.45 -37.78 -12.65
N PRO A 597 -10.39 -37.78 -11.68
CA PRO A 597 -11.67 -38.48 -11.83
C PRO A 597 -12.51 -37.98 -13.01
N LEU A 598 -12.30 -36.73 -13.44
CA LEU A 598 -13.04 -36.09 -14.53
C LEU A 598 -12.11 -35.59 -15.64
N PRO A 599 -11.47 -36.48 -16.42
CA PRO A 599 -10.43 -36.13 -17.40
C PRO A 599 -10.90 -35.14 -18.48
N TRP A 600 -12.13 -35.29 -18.95
CA TRP A 600 -12.68 -34.45 -20.00
C TRP A 600 -12.91 -33.00 -19.53
N LEU A 601 -13.27 -32.81 -18.25
CA LEU A 601 -13.38 -31.48 -17.65
C LEU A 601 -12.00 -30.85 -17.44
N PHE A 602 -10.99 -31.64 -17.07
CA PHE A 602 -9.61 -31.14 -16.95
C PHE A 602 -9.09 -30.61 -18.29
N VAL A 603 -9.28 -31.37 -19.37
CA VAL A 603 -8.93 -30.92 -20.73
C VAL A 603 -9.74 -29.68 -21.13
N LEU A 604 -11.04 -29.64 -20.84
CA LEU A 604 -11.89 -28.47 -21.13
C LEU A 604 -11.39 -27.21 -20.39
N ALA A 605 -11.06 -27.33 -19.10
CA ALA A 605 -10.52 -26.23 -18.31
C ALA A 605 -9.19 -25.74 -18.90
N GLY A 606 -8.28 -26.64 -19.30
CA GLY A 606 -7.03 -26.27 -19.95
C GLY A 606 -7.21 -25.63 -21.33
N MET A 607 -8.14 -26.12 -22.13
CA MET A 607 -8.45 -25.53 -23.44
C MET A 607 -9.01 -24.11 -23.28
N LEU A 608 -9.95 -23.89 -22.35
CA LEU A 608 -10.49 -22.55 -22.09
C LEU A 608 -9.42 -21.62 -21.51
N ALA A 609 -8.63 -22.10 -20.54
CA ALA A 609 -7.53 -21.33 -19.97
C ALA A 609 -6.53 -20.90 -21.04
N SER A 610 -6.08 -21.83 -21.90
CA SER A 610 -5.18 -21.47 -22.99
C SER A 610 -5.81 -20.51 -23.98
N PHE A 611 -7.09 -20.67 -24.31
CA PHE A 611 -7.78 -19.75 -25.20
C PHE A 611 -7.78 -18.32 -24.62
N VAL A 612 -8.09 -18.18 -23.33
CA VAL A 612 -8.07 -16.89 -22.63
C VAL A 612 -6.65 -16.31 -22.57
N TYR A 613 -5.66 -17.12 -22.15
CA TYR A 613 -4.28 -16.66 -21.97
C TYR A 613 -3.68 -16.21 -23.29
N VAL A 614 -3.85 -17.01 -24.35
CA VAL A 614 -3.37 -16.67 -25.69
C VAL A 614 -4.03 -15.40 -26.21
N ASN A 615 -5.35 -15.23 -26.06
CA ASN A 615 -6.03 -14.01 -26.50
C ASN A 615 -5.56 -12.78 -25.73
N LEU A 616 -5.32 -12.90 -24.41
CA LEU A 616 -4.82 -11.81 -23.59
C LEU A 616 -3.39 -11.41 -23.99
N ILE A 617 -2.48 -12.37 -24.11
CA ILE A 617 -1.09 -12.11 -24.54
C ILE A 617 -1.08 -11.56 -25.96
N TYR A 618 -1.93 -12.08 -26.86
CA TYR A 618 -2.02 -11.63 -28.25
C TYR A 618 -2.55 -10.19 -28.33
N ALA A 619 -3.56 -9.86 -27.55
CA ALA A 619 -4.06 -8.49 -27.44
C ALA A 619 -2.96 -7.53 -26.98
N LEU A 620 -2.24 -7.89 -25.90
CA LEU A 620 -1.13 -7.08 -25.37
C LEU A 620 -0.02 -6.89 -26.41
N ALA A 621 0.43 -7.99 -27.03
CA ALA A 621 1.49 -7.96 -28.03
C ALA A 621 1.10 -7.22 -29.32
N THR A 622 -0.17 -7.24 -29.72
CA THR A 622 -0.62 -6.50 -30.92
C THR A 622 -0.94 -5.03 -30.64
N ALA A 623 -1.35 -4.69 -29.43
CA ALA A 623 -1.62 -3.31 -29.02
C ALA A 623 -0.34 -2.53 -28.74
N PHE A 624 0.62 -3.15 -28.02
CA PHE A 624 1.84 -2.50 -27.52
C PHE A 624 3.15 -3.06 -28.10
N ARG A 625 3.09 -4.00 -29.06
CA ARG A 625 4.27 -4.64 -29.69
C ARG A 625 5.23 -5.26 -28.66
N HIS A 626 6.52 -4.92 -28.73
CA HIS A 626 7.55 -5.45 -27.83
C HIS A 626 7.28 -5.11 -26.35
N ILE A 627 6.73 -3.92 -26.07
CA ILE A 627 6.31 -3.53 -24.72
C ILE A 627 5.20 -4.46 -24.22
N GLY A 628 4.24 -4.79 -25.08
CA GLY A 628 3.16 -5.73 -24.74
C GLY A 628 3.66 -7.12 -24.39
N LYS A 629 4.70 -7.60 -25.11
CA LYS A 629 5.39 -8.86 -24.78
C LYS A 629 6.05 -8.76 -23.39
N ALA A 630 6.73 -7.66 -23.06
CA ALA A 630 7.32 -7.46 -21.73
C ALA A 630 6.25 -7.45 -20.61
N VAL A 631 5.13 -6.76 -20.82
CA VAL A 631 4.00 -6.75 -19.87
C VAL A 631 3.45 -8.15 -19.64
N ALA A 632 3.33 -8.98 -20.68
CA ALA A 632 2.89 -10.37 -20.53
C ALA A 632 3.83 -11.23 -19.67
N VAL A 633 5.15 -10.95 -19.72
CA VAL A 633 6.14 -11.59 -18.85
C VAL A 633 6.03 -11.08 -17.41
N ILE A 634 5.81 -9.78 -17.21
CA ILE A 634 5.58 -9.20 -15.87
C ILE A 634 4.32 -9.82 -15.22
N LEU A 635 3.24 -9.95 -15.99
CA LEU A 635 2.02 -10.63 -15.53
C LEU A 635 2.28 -12.10 -15.18
N LEU A 636 3.14 -12.80 -15.91
CA LEU A 636 3.55 -14.16 -15.56
C LEU A 636 4.27 -14.19 -14.19
N ILE A 637 5.23 -13.29 -13.97
CA ILE A 637 6.00 -13.20 -12.73
C ILE A 637 5.09 -12.92 -11.53
N LEU A 638 4.09 -12.04 -11.69
CA LEU A 638 3.12 -11.72 -10.63
C LEU A 638 2.17 -12.90 -10.33
N GLN A 639 1.83 -13.71 -11.34
CA GLN A 639 0.91 -14.83 -11.18
C GLN A 639 1.50 -16.02 -10.41
N ILE A 640 2.80 -16.28 -10.53
CA ILE A 640 3.47 -17.40 -9.85
C ILE A 640 3.19 -17.39 -8.31
N PRO A 641 3.50 -16.32 -7.58
CA PRO A 641 3.15 -16.21 -6.16
C PRO A 641 1.70 -15.78 -5.91
N GLY A 642 1.11 -14.98 -6.81
CA GLY A 642 -0.18 -14.34 -6.59
C GLY A 642 -1.39 -15.27 -6.78
N SER A 643 -1.25 -16.40 -7.45
CA SER A 643 -2.38 -17.26 -7.84
C SER A 643 -2.57 -18.50 -6.98
N SER A 644 -1.84 -18.60 -5.86
CA SER A 644 -1.99 -19.69 -4.87
C SER A 644 -1.79 -21.10 -5.46
N GLY A 645 -0.85 -21.25 -6.40
CA GLY A 645 -0.57 -22.53 -7.04
C GLY A 645 0.04 -23.57 -6.10
N MET A 646 1.08 -23.17 -5.37
CA MET A 646 1.85 -24.05 -4.48
C MET A 646 1.54 -23.86 -3.00
N TYR A 647 1.08 -22.66 -2.62
CA TYR A 647 0.77 -22.29 -1.25
C TYR A 647 -0.64 -21.69 -1.17
N PRO A 648 -1.39 -21.91 -0.08
CA PRO A 648 -2.62 -21.18 0.19
C PRO A 648 -2.42 -19.67 0.13
N ILE A 649 -3.40 -18.95 -0.42
CA ILE A 649 -3.27 -17.51 -0.65
C ILE A 649 -3.14 -16.74 0.67
N GLU A 650 -3.73 -17.28 1.74
CA GLU A 650 -3.75 -16.72 3.10
C GLU A 650 -2.34 -16.62 3.70
N LEU A 651 -1.40 -17.48 3.27
CA LEU A 651 -0.01 -17.45 3.70
C LEU A 651 0.81 -16.38 2.97
N MET A 652 0.29 -15.80 1.89
CA MET A 652 1.01 -14.81 1.11
C MET A 652 0.88 -13.40 1.72
N PRO A 653 1.88 -12.52 1.50
CA PRO A 653 1.78 -11.11 1.90
C PRO A 653 0.51 -10.43 1.35
N GLU A 654 0.03 -9.40 2.06
CA GLU A 654 -1.22 -8.72 1.75
C GLU A 654 -1.33 -8.23 0.28
N PHE A 655 -0.21 -7.78 -0.29
CA PHE A 655 -0.14 -7.41 -1.72
C PHE A 655 -0.64 -8.53 -2.64
N PHE A 656 -0.14 -9.76 -2.47
CA PHE A 656 -0.53 -10.89 -3.31
C PHE A 656 -1.96 -11.36 -3.03
N ARG A 657 -2.39 -11.29 -1.76
CA ARG A 657 -3.78 -11.59 -1.36
C ARG A 657 -4.79 -10.66 -2.05
N ARG A 658 -4.50 -9.36 -2.10
CA ARG A 658 -5.35 -8.37 -2.80
C ARG A 658 -5.26 -8.49 -4.33
N LEU A 659 -4.11 -8.91 -4.85
CA LEU A 659 -3.90 -9.11 -6.29
C LEU A 659 -4.60 -10.38 -6.81
N ASN A 660 -4.69 -11.44 -5.99
CA ASN A 660 -5.17 -12.77 -6.36
C ASN A 660 -6.47 -12.81 -7.19
N PRO A 661 -7.55 -12.07 -6.86
CA PRO A 661 -8.79 -12.10 -7.63
C PRO A 661 -8.66 -11.54 -9.06
N TRP A 662 -7.62 -10.74 -9.32
CA TRP A 662 -7.36 -10.10 -10.61
C TRP A 662 -6.44 -10.93 -11.52
N LEU A 663 -6.01 -12.10 -11.06
CA LEU A 663 -5.06 -12.95 -11.77
C LEU A 663 -5.78 -14.09 -12.48
N PRO A 664 -5.61 -14.26 -13.80
CA PRO A 664 -6.29 -15.32 -14.54
C PRO A 664 -5.81 -16.74 -14.17
N PHE A 665 -4.59 -16.91 -13.66
CA PHE A 665 -4.10 -18.19 -13.12
C PHE A 665 -4.93 -18.70 -11.95
N THR A 666 -5.45 -17.81 -11.09
CA THR A 666 -6.25 -18.19 -9.93
C THR A 666 -7.45 -19.06 -10.33
N TYR A 667 -8.16 -18.62 -11.36
CA TYR A 667 -9.36 -19.32 -11.84
C TYR A 667 -9.02 -20.57 -12.65
N GLY A 668 -7.95 -20.53 -13.47
CA GLY A 668 -7.50 -21.69 -14.24
C GLY A 668 -7.01 -22.84 -13.35
N ILE A 669 -6.24 -22.52 -12.31
CA ILE A 669 -5.74 -23.50 -11.33
C ILE A 669 -6.91 -24.10 -10.54
N ASN A 670 -7.82 -23.27 -10.02
CA ASN A 670 -8.94 -23.76 -9.23
C ASN A 670 -9.93 -24.59 -10.05
N ALA A 671 -10.20 -24.22 -11.30
CA ALA A 671 -11.01 -25.05 -12.21
C ALA A 671 -10.39 -26.44 -12.42
N MET A 672 -9.07 -26.52 -12.60
CA MET A 672 -8.39 -27.82 -12.73
C MET A 672 -8.36 -28.61 -11.42
N ARG A 673 -8.21 -27.95 -10.25
CA ARG A 673 -8.26 -28.61 -8.93
C ARG A 673 -9.57 -29.34 -8.69
N GLU A 674 -10.70 -28.73 -9.05
CA GLU A 674 -12.04 -29.36 -8.95
C GLU A 674 -12.12 -30.69 -9.74
N THR A 675 -11.37 -30.80 -10.84
CA THR A 675 -11.36 -32.02 -11.67
C THR A 675 -10.40 -33.10 -11.18
N ILE A 676 -9.51 -32.76 -10.24
CA ILE A 676 -8.49 -33.65 -9.65
C ILE A 676 -8.91 -34.14 -8.27
N GLY A 677 -9.25 -33.20 -7.38
CA GLY A 677 -9.61 -33.48 -5.99
C GLY A 677 -11.08 -33.86 -5.80
N GLY A 678 -11.96 -33.40 -6.70
CA GLY A 678 -13.41 -33.59 -6.64
C GLY A 678 -14.15 -32.26 -6.79
N MET A 679 -15.37 -32.32 -7.31
CA MET A 679 -16.17 -31.12 -7.59
C MET A 679 -17.05 -30.72 -6.41
N TYR A 680 -17.14 -29.42 -6.15
CA TYR A 680 -18.06 -28.83 -5.19
C TYR A 680 -19.09 -27.92 -5.86
N GLY A 681 -20.37 -28.32 -5.85
CA GLY A 681 -21.47 -27.52 -6.36
C GLY A 681 -21.26 -27.01 -7.80
N THR A 682 -21.33 -25.69 -7.99
CA THR A 682 -21.14 -25.02 -9.30
C THR A 682 -19.81 -24.27 -9.42
N HIS A 683 -18.87 -24.49 -8.48
CA HIS A 683 -17.61 -23.73 -8.41
C HIS A 683 -16.77 -23.84 -9.69
N TYR A 684 -16.65 -25.03 -10.27
CA TYR A 684 -15.97 -25.24 -11.55
C TYR A 684 -16.47 -24.29 -12.64
N TRP A 685 -17.78 -24.18 -12.83
CA TRP A 685 -18.37 -23.31 -13.84
C TRP A 685 -18.18 -21.82 -13.50
N TRP A 686 -18.22 -21.47 -12.22
CA TRP A 686 -17.93 -20.12 -11.77
C TRP A 686 -16.48 -19.73 -12.08
N TYR A 687 -15.51 -20.63 -11.87
CA TYR A 687 -14.12 -20.40 -12.24
C TYR A 687 -13.94 -20.23 -13.74
N LEU A 688 -14.57 -21.06 -14.58
CA LEU A 688 -14.52 -20.90 -16.04
C LEU A 688 -15.18 -19.60 -16.51
N LEU A 689 -16.28 -19.18 -15.88
CA LEU A 689 -16.97 -17.92 -16.20
C LEU A 689 -16.08 -16.72 -15.85
N SER A 690 -15.52 -16.70 -14.63
CA SER A 690 -14.59 -15.66 -14.18
C SER A 690 -13.35 -15.57 -15.06
N LEU A 691 -12.82 -16.71 -15.53
CA LEU A 691 -11.73 -16.76 -16.49
C LEU A 691 -12.15 -16.23 -17.88
N SER A 692 -13.38 -16.49 -18.31
CA SER A 692 -13.91 -16.02 -19.59
C SER A 692 -14.11 -14.50 -19.63
N CYS A 693 -14.29 -13.83 -18.49
CA CYS A 693 -14.38 -12.37 -18.40
C CYS A 693 -13.13 -11.64 -18.91
N TYR A 694 -11.97 -12.31 -18.99
CA TYR A 694 -10.76 -11.75 -19.59
C TYR A 694 -10.80 -11.68 -21.11
N ILE A 695 -11.70 -12.42 -21.79
CA ILE A 695 -11.85 -12.37 -23.26
C ILE A 695 -12.36 -10.99 -23.71
N PRO A 696 -13.46 -10.44 -23.16
CA PRO A 696 -13.86 -9.06 -23.44
C PRO A 696 -12.73 -8.05 -23.23
N ILE A 697 -11.94 -8.19 -22.15
CA ILE A 697 -10.80 -7.31 -21.86
C ILE A 697 -9.76 -7.39 -22.98
N ALA A 698 -9.38 -8.60 -23.38
CA ALA A 698 -8.45 -8.84 -24.49
C ALA A 698 -8.98 -8.27 -25.82
N LEU A 699 -10.28 -8.43 -26.11
CA LEU A 699 -10.89 -7.89 -27.31
C LEU A 699 -10.90 -6.35 -27.33
N ILE A 700 -11.25 -5.70 -26.21
CA ILE A 700 -11.20 -4.23 -26.08
C ILE A 700 -9.77 -3.75 -26.31
N LEU A 701 -8.79 -4.42 -25.68
CA LEU A 701 -7.38 -4.04 -25.80
C LEU A 701 -6.87 -4.21 -27.24
N GLY A 702 -7.18 -5.33 -27.89
CA GLY A 702 -6.74 -5.63 -29.25
C GLY A 702 -7.47 -4.88 -30.37
N LEU A 703 -8.75 -4.53 -30.19
CA LEU A 703 -9.58 -3.87 -31.22
C LEU A 703 -9.70 -2.35 -31.03
N VAL A 704 -9.87 -1.90 -29.78
CA VAL A 704 -10.10 -0.49 -29.46
C VAL A 704 -8.78 0.19 -29.14
N VAL A 705 -8.07 -0.27 -28.11
CA VAL A 705 -6.84 0.37 -27.62
C VAL A 705 -5.77 0.38 -28.70
N ARG A 706 -5.58 -0.75 -29.41
CA ARG A 706 -4.66 -0.84 -30.56
C ARG A 706 -4.87 0.28 -31.59
N ARG A 707 -6.12 0.68 -31.87
CA ARG A 707 -6.43 1.72 -32.87
C ARG A 707 -5.89 3.09 -32.47
N TYR A 708 -5.87 3.38 -31.17
CA TYR A 708 -5.31 4.63 -30.63
C TYR A 708 -3.79 4.59 -30.57
N LEU A 709 -3.21 3.41 -30.37
CA LEU A 709 -1.76 3.23 -30.27
C LEU A 709 -1.04 3.07 -31.61
N LEU A 710 -1.74 2.99 -32.76
CA LEU A 710 -1.11 2.81 -34.08
C LEU A 710 0.00 3.85 -34.37
N ASN A 711 -0.26 5.13 -34.10
CA ASN A 711 0.70 6.20 -34.39
C ASN A 711 1.90 6.17 -33.43
N LEU A 712 1.68 5.67 -32.21
CA LEU A 712 2.72 5.47 -31.20
C LEU A 712 3.58 4.23 -31.54
N ASN A 713 2.95 3.16 -32.00
CA ASN A 713 3.63 1.95 -32.46
C ASN A 713 4.56 2.23 -33.65
N VAL A 714 4.10 3.00 -34.65
CA VAL A 714 4.93 3.41 -35.79
C VAL A 714 6.17 4.19 -35.34
N MET A 715 6.01 5.10 -34.38
CA MET A 715 7.13 5.85 -33.83
C MET A 715 8.15 4.93 -33.13
N PHE A 716 7.66 4.01 -32.30
CA PHE A 716 8.49 3.02 -31.63
C PHE A 716 9.22 2.09 -32.62
N ASP A 717 8.53 1.60 -33.64
CA ASP A 717 9.12 0.75 -34.68
C ASP A 717 10.24 1.50 -35.41
N ASN A 718 10.02 2.76 -35.79
CA ASN A 718 11.05 3.58 -36.44
C ASN A 718 12.26 3.80 -35.53
N ARG A 719 12.04 4.03 -34.23
CA ARG A 719 13.13 4.21 -33.25
C ARG A 719 13.92 2.94 -33.00
N LEU A 720 13.23 1.80 -32.89
CA LEU A 720 13.85 0.49 -32.73
C LEU A 720 14.65 0.11 -33.99
N ALA A 721 14.14 0.43 -35.18
CA ALA A 721 14.84 0.19 -36.44
C ALA A 721 16.14 1.02 -36.54
N VAL A 722 16.14 2.27 -36.04
CA VAL A 722 17.37 3.10 -35.99
C VAL A 722 18.39 2.57 -34.98
N ALA A 723 17.93 1.93 -33.90
CA ALA A 723 18.82 1.39 -32.87
C ALA A 723 19.51 0.07 -33.27
N ASP A 724 19.08 -0.56 -34.37
CA ASP A 724 19.57 -1.84 -34.94
C ASP A 724 19.66 -3.01 -33.94
N LEU A 725 18.98 -2.88 -32.80
CA LEU A 725 19.05 -3.79 -31.66
C LEU A 725 17.94 -4.86 -31.69
N PHE A 726 16.90 -4.65 -32.52
CA PHE A 726 15.74 -5.54 -32.65
C PHE A 726 15.22 -5.60 -34.10
N ILE A 727 14.80 -6.80 -34.53
CA ILE A 727 14.09 -6.98 -35.81
C ILE A 727 12.68 -6.39 -35.69
N THR A 728 12.41 -5.28 -36.37
CA THR A 728 11.11 -4.60 -36.35
C THR A 728 10.23 -5.00 -37.53
N GLU A 729 8.95 -5.31 -37.27
CA GLU A 729 7.94 -5.48 -38.34
C GLU A 729 7.48 -4.11 -38.85
N GLN A 730 7.82 -3.74 -40.10
CA GLN A 730 7.40 -2.47 -40.71
C GLN A 730 5.88 -2.41 -40.87
N SER A 731 5.22 -1.59 -40.06
CA SER A 731 3.78 -1.37 -40.14
C SER A 731 3.43 -0.32 -41.21
N SER A 732 2.58 -0.68 -42.16
CA SER A 732 2.07 0.22 -43.21
C SER A 732 0.71 0.87 -42.88
N LEU A 733 0.27 0.82 -41.62
CA LEU A 733 -1.04 1.31 -41.16
C LEU A 733 -0.88 2.47 -40.17
N THR A 734 -0.90 3.70 -40.66
CA THR A 734 -1.06 4.92 -39.86
C THR A 734 -2.55 5.28 -39.74
N ASN A 735 -2.98 5.88 -38.62
CA ASN A 735 -4.38 6.31 -38.45
C ASN A 735 -4.51 7.80 -38.81
N PRO A 736 -5.15 8.16 -39.95
CA PRO A 736 -5.24 9.57 -40.39
C PRO A 736 -6.20 10.41 -39.54
N ARG A 737 -7.11 9.78 -38.77
CA ARG A 737 -8.26 10.45 -38.13
C ARG A 737 -7.93 11.22 -36.85
N LEU A 738 -6.73 11.07 -36.28
CA LEU A 738 -6.33 11.74 -35.04
C LEU A 738 -5.45 12.98 -35.30
N ASN A 739 -5.62 13.60 -36.47
CA ASN A 739 -4.94 14.85 -36.78
C ASN A 739 -5.87 16.02 -36.44
N LEU A 740 -6.15 16.20 -35.14
CA LEU A 740 -6.99 17.28 -34.61
C LEU A 740 -6.50 18.66 -35.09
N ALA A 741 -5.17 18.79 -35.24
CA ALA A 741 -4.50 19.95 -35.81
C ALA A 741 -4.90 20.21 -37.28
N SER A 742 -5.02 19.17 -38.11
CA SER A 742 -5.49 19.34 -39.50
C SER A 742 -6.99 19.61 -39.60
N MET A 743 -7.81 19.14 -38.65
CA MET A 743 -9.23 19.52 -38.59
C MET A 743 -9.41 20.96 -38.11
N LEU A 744 -8.66 21.41 -37.09
CA LEU A 744 -8.68 22.79 -36.61
C LEU A 744 -8.09 23.79 -37.62
N GLY A 745 -7.05 23.39 -38.36
CA GLY A 745 -6.45 24.19 -39.43
C GLY A 745 -7.34 24.34 -40.68
N VAL A 746 -8.39 23.53 -40.81
CA VAL A 746 -9.43 23.70 -41.86
C VAL A 746 -10.51 24.71 -41.44
N PHE A 747 -10.69 24.95 -40.14
CA PHE A 747 -11.65 25.92 -39.60
C PHE A 747 -11.04 27.28 -39.20
N GLY A 748 -9.71 27.35 -39.02
CA GLY A 748 -8.98 28.58 -38.72
C GLY A 748 -8.09 29.02 -39.87
N ASN A 749 -7.93 30.34 -40.06
CA ASN A 749 -7.09 30.97 -41.07
C ASN A 749 -5.71 30.28 -41.16
N SER A 750 -5.45 29.54 -42.24
CA SER A 750 -4.39 28.51 -42.31
C SER A 750 -2.99 29.02 -41.98
N LYS A 751 -2.71 30.30 -42.26
CA LYS A 751 -1.42 30.95 -41.99
C LYS A 751 -1.16 31.27 -40.51
N GLU A 752 -2.19 31.62 -39.74
CA GLU A 752 -2.02 31.87 -38.29
C GLU A 752 -1.80 30.57 -37.53
N PHE A 753 -2.53 29.51 -37.92
CA PHE A 753 -2.37 28.19 -37.34
C PHE A 753 -0.98 27.61 -37.62
N GLU A 754 -0.49 27.71 -38.86
CA GLU A 754 0.85 27.25 -39.24
C GLU A 754 1.96 28.00 -38.48
N ASN A 755 1.79 29.32 -38.29
CA ASN A 755 2.73 30.14 -37.51
C ASN A 755 2.73 29.81 -36.01
N ASP A 756 1.55 29.57 -35.42
CA ASP A 756 1.46 29.18 -34.01
C ASP A 756 2.03 27.76 -33.79
N LEU A 757 1.79 26.85 -34.74
CA LEU A 757 2.36 25.50 -34.73
C LEU A 757 3.90 25.53 -34.83
N ARG A 758 4.47 26.36 -35.72
CA ARG A 758 5.93 26.57 -35.82
C ARG A 758 6.52 27.18 -34.55
N LYS A 759 5.82 28.14 -33.91
CA LYS A 759 6.27 28.74 -32.63
C LYS A 759 6.28 27.72 -31.50
N ARG A 760 5.21 26.93 -31.35
CA ARG A 760 5.11 25.86 -30.35
C ARG A 760 6.14 24.75 -30.60
N GLY A 761 6.29 24.33 -31.85
CA GLY A 761 7.30 23.37 -32.29
C GLY A 761 8.73 23.82 -31.95
N ARG A 762 9.12 25.06 -32.31
CA ARG A 762 10.45 25.60 -31.97
C ARG A 762 10.73 25.62 -30.45
N ARG A 763 9.75 26.03 -29.64
CA ARG A 763 9.88 25.99 -28.17
C ARG A 763 10.09 24.56 -27.66
N PHE A 764 9.34 23.60 -28.19
CA PHE A 764 9.47 22.20 -27.82
C PHE A 764 10.83 21.61 -28.23
N PHE A 765 11.25 21.78 -29.49
CA PHE A 765 12.54 21.25 -29.98
C PHE A 765 13.75 21.86 -29.27
N ARG A 766 13.69 23.13 -28.85
CA ARG A 766 14.73 23.76 -28.04
C ARG A 766 14.89 23.10 -26.66
N ASN A 767 13.79 22.71 -26.04
CA ASN A 767 13.79 22.12 -24.70
C ASN A 767 13.88 20.59 -24.70
N TYR A 768 13.59 19.94 -25.83
CA TYR A 768 13.63 18.49 -26.00
C TYR A 768 14.91 17.80 -25.47
N PRO A 769 16.15 18.26 -25.79
CA PRO A 769 17.36 17.59 -25.29
C PRO A 769 17.48 17.63 -23.77
N LEU A 770 16.98 18.69 -23.11
CA LEU A 770 16.92 18.77 -21.64
C LEU A 770 15.88 17.80 -21.07
N MET A 771 14.69 17.72 -21.70
CA MET A 771 13.60 16.84 -21.27
C MET A 771 14.00 15.35 -21.33
N ILE A 772 14.65 14.92 -22.42
CA ILE A 772 15.15 13.54 -22.53
C ILE A 772 16.28 13.25 -21.54
N ARG A 773 17.26 14.15 -21.40
CA ARG A 773 18.35 13.95 -20.43
C ARG A 773 17.81 13.86 -19.01
N ALA A 774 16.86 14.72 -18.65
CA ALA A 774 16.22 14.68 -17.34
C ALA A 774 15.46 13.35 -17.11
N GLY A 775 14.71 12.87 -18.12
CA GLY A 775 14.02 11.59 -18.05
C GLY A 775 14.98 10.40 -17.90
N LEU A 776 16.02 10.31 -18.74
CA LEU A 776 17.04 9.25 -18.66
C LEU A 776 17.81 9.25 -17.33
N ILE A 777 18.19 10.43 -16.83
CA ILE A 777 18.82 10.56 -15.51
C ILE A 777 17.87 10.07 -14.41
N SER A 778 16.59 10.44 -14.50
CA SER A 778 15.58 10.02 -13.52
C SER A 778 15.34 8.50 -13.54
N VAL A 779 15.34 7.86 -14.71
CA VAL A 779 15.24 6.39 -14.84
C VAL A 779 16.38 5.67 -14.13
N VAL A 780 17.55 6.28 -14.00
CA VAL A 780 18.69 5.63 -13.31
C VAL A 780 18.75 6.03 -11.83
N VAL A 781 18.68 7.33 -11.54
CA VAL A 781 18.90 7.86 -10.19
C VAL A 781 17.76 7.50 -9.24
N LEU A 782 16.52 7.59 -9.69
CA LEU A 782 15.34 7.44 -8.83
C LEU A 782 15.14 5.97 -8.40
N PRO A 783 15.36 4.98 -9.28
CA PRO A 783 15.53 3.58 -8.88
C PRO A 783 16.64 3.31 -7.87
N ILE A 784 17.82 3.93 -8.02
CA ILE A 784 18.92 3.76 -7.06
C ILE A 784 18.52 4.32 -5.69
N ILE A 785 17.84 5.46 -5.64
CA ILE A 785 17.33 6.04 -4.39
C ILE A 785 16.35 5.08 -3.71
N PHE A 786 15.37 4.56 -4.43
CA PHE A 786 14.42 3.61 -3.84
C PHE A 786 15.08 2.28 -3.46
N LEU A 787 16.05 1.81 -4.24
CA LEU A 787 16.86 0.65 -3.90
C LEU A 787 17.56 0.85 -2.56
N VAL A 788 18.24 1.98 -2.36
CA VAL A 788 18.93 2.32 -1.10
C VAL A 788 17.93 2.43 0.06
N LEU A 789 16.80 3.10 -0.16
CA LEU A 789 15.73 3.22 0.85
C LEU A 789 15.13 1.87 1.24
N LEU A 790 15.05 0.91 0.31
CA LEU A 790 14.55 -0.44 0.58
C LEU A 790 15.46 -1.21 1.55
N PHE A 791 16.75 -0.86 1.63
CA PHE A 791 17.68 -1.38 2.63
C PHE A 791 17.66 -0.60 3.96
N SER A 792 17.22 0.67 3.95
CA SER A 792 17.27 1.55 5.12
C SER A 792 15.95 1.67 5.90
N VAL A 793 14.81 1.32 5.30
CA VAL A 793 13.48 1.54 5.88
C VAL A 793 12.74 0.22 6.08
N GLU A 794 12.02 0.06 7.20
CA GLU A 794 11.27 -1.16 7.51
C GLU A 794 10.11 -1.42 6.53
N ALA A 795 9.53 -0.37 5.95
CA ALA A 795 8.41 -0.43 5.00
C ALA A 795 8.82 -0.85 3.56
N LYS A 796 9.51 -1.98 3.41
CA LYS A 796 10.09 -2.45 2.14
C LYS A 796 9.08 -2.59 1.00
N ILE A 797 7.86 -3.07 1.30
CA ILE A 797 6.79 -3.25 0.29
C ILE A 797 6.31 -1.90 -0.25
N VAL A 798 6.20 -0.88 0.59
CA VAL A 798 5.80 0.48 0.16
C VAL A 798 6.88 1.07 -0.75
N MET A 799 8.15 0.92 -0.38
CA MET A 799 9.27 1.35 -1.22
C MET A 799 9.32 0.62 -2.56
N LEU A 800 9.06 -0.69 -2.58
CA LEU A 800 8.96 -1.47 -3.81
C LEU A 800 7.82 -0.95 -4.73
N ASN A 801 6.65 -0.66 -4.16
CA ASN A 801 5.52 -0.11 -4.92
C ASN A 801 5.82 1.28 -5.49
N LEU A 802 6.40 2.17 -4.68
CA LEU A 802 6.82 3.51 -5.12
C LEU A 802 7.91 3.43 -6.19
N TRP A 803 8.82 2.47 -6.06
CA TRP A 803 9.86 2.22 -7.05
C TRP A 803 9.25 1.84 -8.41
N ILE A 804 8.38 0.83 -8.44
CA ILE A 804 7.69 0.40 -9.66
C ILE A 804 6.85 1.54 -10.23
N ALA A 805 6.08 2.25 -9.40
CA ALA A 805 5.25 3.37 -9.83
C ALA A 805 6.09 4.50 -10.45
N SER A 806 7.26 4.78 -9.89
CA SER A 806 8.16 5.81 -10.41
C SER A 806 8.73 5.45 -11.78
N ILE A 807 9.13 4.19 -11.98
CA ILE A 807 9.60 3.70 -13.30
C ILE A 807 8.50 3.88 -14.33
N ILE A 808 7.27 3.41 -14.02
CA ILE A 808 6.12 3.54 -14.91
C ILE A 808 5.85 5.01 -15.27
N LEU A 809 5.93 5.92 -14.30
CA LEU A 809 5.67 7.35 -14.50
C LEU A 809 6.74 8.02 -15.36
N ILE A 810 8.02 7.69 -15.13
CA ILE A 810 9.14 8.22 -15.92
C ILE A 810 9.12 7.66 -17.34
N ASP A 811 8.85 6.37 -17.51
CA ASP A 811 8.69 5.75 -18.83
C ASP A 811 7.53 6.40 -19.58
N PHE A 812 6.38 6.60 -18.91
CA PHE A 812 5.25 7.31 -19.51
C PHE A 812 5.61 8.75 -19.92
N TYR A 813 6.38 9.47 -19.10
CA TYR A 813 6.90 10.79 -19.43
C TYR A 813 7.79 10.76 -20.68
N LEU A 814 8.77 9.86 -20.73
CA LEU A 814 9.68 9.71 -21.88
C LEU A 814 8.91 9.37 -23.16
N ILE A 815 7.92 8.47 -23.07
CA ILE A 815 7.04 8.11 -24.18
C ILE A 815 6.26 9.31 -24.67
N MET A 816 5.69 10.12 -23.77
CA MET A 816 4.93 11.33 -24.13
C MET A 816 5.81 12.40 -24.78
N VAL A 817 7.01 12.63 -24.27
CA VAL A 817 7.97 13.56 -24.86
C VAL A 817 8.34 13.12 -26.27
N GLU A 818 8.64 11.83 -26.46
CA GLU A 818 9.01 11.30 -27.78
C GLU A 818 7.84 11.32 -28.77
N TYR A 819 6.62 11.01 -28.29
CA TYR A 819 5.40 11.12 -29.09
C TYR A 819 5.12 12.55 -29.54
N THR A 820 5.33 13.52 -28.66
CA THR A 820 5.17 14.94 -28.98
C THR A 820 6.20 15.40 -30.01
N ARG A 821 7.45 14.93 -29.90
CA ARG A 821 8.49 15.19 -30.91
C ARG A 821 8.08 14.67 -32.29
N ASP A 822 7.71 13.39 -32.37
CA ASP A 822 7.37 12.76 -33.64
C ASP A 822 6.07 13.34 -34.23
N SER A 823 5.13 13.77 -33.38
CA SER A 823 3.95 14.53 -33.81
C SER A 823 4.32 15.87 -34.46
N TYR A 824 5.15 16.69 -33.81
CA TYR A 824 5.58 17.97 -34.39
C TYR A 824 6.44 17.78 -35.64
N ALA A 825 7.33 16.77 -35.67
CA ALA A 825 8.16 16.47 -36.83
C ALA A 825 7.33 16.08 -38.07
N ARG A 826 6.26 15.28 -37.87
CA ARG A 826 5.31 14.92 -38.93
C ARG A 826 4.45 16.10 -39.39
N GLN A 827 3.97 16.94 -38.46
CA GLN A 827 3.13 18.09 -38.79
C GLN A 827 3.88 19.23 -39.49
N LEU A 828 5.18 19.40 -39.20
CA LEU A 828 6.03 20.42 -39.82
C LEU A 828 6.68 19.96 -41.14
N GLY A 829 6.39 18.74 -41.60
CA GLY A 829 6.96 18.20 -42.85
C GLY A 829 8.48 17.95 -42.80
N ILE A 830 9.07 17.92 -41.60
CA ILE A 830 10.52 17.76 -41.42
C ILE A 830 10.96 16.31 -41.78
N VAL A 831 10.06 15.34 -41.59
CA VAL A 831 10.32 13.93 -41.90
C VAL A 831 10.40 13.66 -43.41
N SER A 832 9.75 14.47 -44.26
CA SER A 832 9.86 14.34 -45.72
C SER A 832 11.20 14.79 -46.28
N GLY A 833 11.93 15.71 -45.61
CA GLY A 833 13.25 16.16 -46.07
C GLY A 833 14.40 15.22 -45.67
N ALA A 834 14.28 14.52 -44.54
CA ALA A 834 15.34 13.63 -44.05
C ALA A 834 15.39 12.29 -44.80
N ALA A 835 14.25 11.78 -45.27
CA ALA A 835 14.20 10.54 -46.06
C ALA A 835 14.69 10.73 -47.51
N GLU A 836 14.61 11.94 -48.07
CA GLU A 836 15.22 12.27 -49.37
C GLU A 836 16.74 12.54 -49.24
N HIS A 837 17.21 13.18 -48.16
CA HIS A 837 18.65 13.34 -47.93
C HIS A 837 19.36 12.05 -47.53
N SER A 838 18.76 11.18 -46.70
CA SER A 838 19.35 9.87 -46.37
C SER A 838 19.45 8.93 -47.58
N LYS A 839 18.61 9.09 -48.61
CA LYS A 839 18.76 8.38 -49.89
C LYS A 839 19.91 8.89 -50.75
N ASN A 840 20.31 10.16 -50.59
CA ASN A 840 21.44 10.74 -51.32
C ASN A 840 22.78 10.67 -50.55
N GLU A 841 22.76 10.58 -49.22
CA GLU A 841 23.99 10.46 -48.41
C GLU A 841 24.41 9.01 -48.13
N SER A 842 23.50 8.03 -48.23
CA SER A 842 23.87 6.61 -48.11
C SER A 842 24.68 6.05 -49.29
N SER A 843 24.95 6.87 -50.32
CA SER A 843 25.98 6.57 -51.33
C SER A 843 27.37 7.11 -50.98
N GLU A 844 27.52 8.01 -50.01
CA GLU A 844 28.80 8.62 -49.68
C GLU A 844 28.90 8.93 -48.17
N THR A 845 29.48 8.00 -47.39
CA THR A 845 30.24 8.14 -46.12
C THR A 845 29.87 7.14 -45.01
N GLY A 846 30.91 6.59 -44.36
CA GLY A 846 30.86 5.51 -43.36
C GLY A 846 30.49 5.94 -41.93
N PRO A 847 30.41 4.98 -40.99
CA PRO A 847 29.62 5.13 -39.76
C PRO A 847 30.40 5.82 -38.64
N GLY A 848 29.95 7.01 -38.23
CA GLY A 848 30.34 7.56 -36.94
C GLY A 848 30.27 9.07 -36.79
N SER A 849 29.07 9.67 -36.70
CA SER A 849 28.89 10.99 -36.06
C SER A 849 27.43 11.48 -35.95
N ALA A 850 26.41 10.61 -35.81
CA ALA A 850 25.00 11.04 -35.91
C ALA A 850 24.23 11.00 -34.57
N THR A 851 24.71 11.67 -33.52
CA THR A 851 23.93 11.80 -32.27
C THR A 851 23.82 13.23 -31.71
N ALA A 852 24.40 14.25 -32.36
CA ALA A 852 24.30 15.64 -31.90
C ALA A 852 23.79 16.64 -32.96
N THR A 853 23.77 16.28 -34.24
CA THR A 853 23.62 17.26 -35.34
C THR A 853 22.17 17.58 -35.72
N SER A 854 21.21 16.69 -35.45
CA SER A 854 19.84 16.84 -35.98
C SER A 854 18.96 17.85 -35.24
N ALA A 855 19.40 18.41 -34.09
CA ALA A 855 18.66 19.46 -33.38
C ALA A 855 19.06 20.86 -33.85
N GLY A 856 20.35 21.05 -34.20
CA GLY A 856 20.89 22.29 -34.75
C GLY A 856 20.36 22.58 -36.17
N GLU A 857 20.38 21.58 -37.05
CA GLU A 857 19.91 21.76 -38.44
C GLU A 857 18.41 22.06 -38.56
N VAL A 858 17.60 21.58 -37.61
CA VAL A 858 16.15 21.87 -37.57
C VAL A 858 15.86 23.27 -37.03
N THR A 859 16.75 23.84 -36.21
CA THR A 859 16.61 25.25 -35.79
C THR A 859 17.13 26.23 -36.85
N GLU A 860 18.02 25.79 -37.74
CA GLU A 860 18.54 26.61 -38.83
C GLU A 860 17.60 26.64 -40.06
N LYS A 861 16.76 25.60 -40.25
CA LYS A 861 15.73 25.53 -41.31
C LYS A 861 14.31 25.98 -40.89
N LEU A 862 14.09 26.47 -39.66
CA LEU A 862 12.80 26.97 -39.11
C LEU A 862 12.89 28.41 -38.58
#